data_AF-A0A847WNI8-F1
#
_entry.id   AF-A0A847WNI8-F1
#
_cell.length_a   1.000
_cell.length_b   1.000
_cell.length_c   1.000
_cell.angle_alpha   90.00
_cell.angle_beta   90.00
_cell.angle_gamma   90.00
#
_symmetry.space_group_name_H-M   'P 1'
#
loop_
_entity.id
_entity.type
_entity.pdbx_description
1 polymer ?
#
loop_
_entity_poly.entity_id
_entity_poly.type
_entity_poly.pdbx_seq_one_letter_code
_entity_poly.pdbx_strand_id
1 'polypeptide(L)'
;MLLALTLIMATLPVQVFAKEKVGVGAPILQGLETQETTPAAIQITPSKYVGDGYEVEFKVVSQWEGKFDGEIILTNTGDKVIESWALEFDFKHTIASIWNAQLISNEDGYTFKNLGWNKDIKPGATVSIGFGAGQDGQILAPQKYDLVTSKQNVADQDYTIDFKIGSDWGQGFNGEISITNNTEEVIEDWVLEFDFDRNIQSFWTAEIAEHIEDHYIIKNARYNANIKPGETIKLGFAGTPGDVNSEPKNFVLKQVGREVDYEKDSDGDGLPDWFEKEIGTDPHKEDTDEDGLPDGYEYFTLNSDPLKKDTDGNGIDDGDEDFDGDGLTNLQEYKLGTDPHNKDTDFDGLNDYDEVYIYGTDPLEYDTDEDGLSDSKEIELGTDPLNPDTNDNGILDGDEIYTIEKTPDIEFSDENVIPTVTIDVAGRLIDSLDIFALSEDNLYLPSEMPGYIGAGYEFELSGEFEEATLTFTFNTDLLEKEDFEPAIYYYDEEEQFMEYLDQQEIDWDNHTVSTKINHFSKYILIDDKEYQKAWEEEIRVPWDNELHKPLDIALVIDSSGSMRSNDPKGIRKQATKELVDSLANNDRVSVVDFDSRAYLLTPFTNNKDKAKAAIDKVDSSGGTSLTAGIKMALEQFTKAPDKGYEHRDSLKYIIMLTDGDGPYDKNLTKLARDNNVIIFTVGLGSGVKTTLLREIATETLGKHFFATSAEGLIEEFEDIKGEVIDLKTDTDEDGLPDYFEKRLRYSNGIRINTNRFKPDTDGDTVKDGDEIEIRVKETKYFGQPIVRVYAKMHSHPLMKDTDGDGYDDDKDRNPLKWDISSRDLVMASSISYSYIPKGSNFDKLSSYWKNELNRNFKKLAYTDELKGWRVIGTCYASAGLQALALKKDGNIVIAYRGTANTFGTEYVKDWSNNIAAYIKGVGPQTAGAKKFIKKTMKNNKESIFYITGHSLGGHLAYLSGAEGLKYDNTRMKGITTFNGLGLTLTGTMNDLDDSYELSRFKSKINDYVVNGDPVYNIPGTYHYGTKKTYDKSESAPKEHNLDTFLEVLEPLGRKDSYM
;
A
#
# COMPACT_ATOMS: atom_id res chain seq x y z
N MET A 1 7.57 -80.62 -2.37
CA MET A 1 7.94 -81.30 -1.11
C MET A 1 6.81 -81.01 -0.11
N LEU A 2 6.21 -82.00 0.56
CA LEU A 2 6.48 -82.41 1.96
C LEU A 2 6.45 -81.21 2.94
N LEU A 3 5.67 -81.17 4.04
CA LEU A 3 4.89 -82.24 4.73
C LEU A 3 3.81 -81.67 5.72
N ALA A 4 2.69 -82.41 5.94
CA ALA A 4 1.72 -82.41 7.10
C ALA A 4 1.10 -81.08 7.65
N LEU A 5 -0.21 -80.91 7.88
CA LEU A 5 -1.20 -81.58 8.79
C LEU A 5 -0.96 -81.32 10.31
N THR A 6 -1.96 -81.08 11.19
CA THR A 6 -3.35 -81.63 11.22
C THR A 6 -4.36 -80.82 12.10
N LEU A 7 -5.65 -80.85 11.73
CA LEU A 7 -6.93 -80.81 12.51
C LEU A 7 -7.11 -80.04 13.84
N ILE A 8 -8.31 -79.43 13.99
CA ILE A 8 -9.33 -79.80 15.02
C ILE A 8 -10.73 -79.28 14.60
N MET A 9 -11.81 -80.01 14.95
CA MET A 9 -13.20 -79.53 14.93
C MET A 9 -13.71 -79.34 16.37
N ALA A 10 -14.61 -78.38 16.60
CA ALA A 10 -15.43 -78.32 17.82
C ALA A 10 -16.85 -77.82 17.51
N THR A 11 -17.85 -78.69 17.69
CA THR A 11 -19.28 -78.34 17.67
C THR A 11 -19.85 -78.36 19.08
N LEU A 12 -20.63 -77.35 19.46
CA LEU A 12 -21.47 -77.38 20.67
C LEU A 12 -22.93 -77.04 20.32
N PRO A 13 -23.93 -77.80 20.81
CA PRO A 13 -25.35 -77.58 20.46
C PRO A 13 -26.28 -77.27 21.65
N VAL A 14 -27.44 -76.69 21.32
CA VAL A 14 -28.79 -77.02 21.85
C VAL A 14 -29.20 -76.51 23.28
N GLN A 15 -30.43 -75.95 23.33
CA GLN A 15 -31.30 -75.55 24.48
C GLN A 15 -31.32 -74.04 24.88
N VAL A 16 -32.46 -73.42 25.25
CA VAL A 16 -33.90 -73.84 25.24
C VAL A 16 -34.87 -72.64 25.18
N PHE A 17 -36.08 -72.90 24.65
CA PHE A 17 -37.31 -72.08 24.58
C PHE A 17 -37.58 -70.93 25.59
N ALA A 18 -38.27 -69.91 25.08
CA ALA A 18 -39.51 -69.42 25.68
C ALA A 18 -40.76 -69.95 24.92
N LYS A 19 -41.89 -70.10 25.62
CA LYS A 19 -43.24 -70.45 25.12
C LYS A 19 -44.00 -69.16 24.72
N GLU A 20 -45.06 -69.11 23.91
CA GLU A 20 -45.91 -70.06 23.14
C GLU A 20 -46.58 -69.23 21.98
N LYS A 21 -47.54 -69.63 21.12
CA LYS A 21 -48.54 -70.72 21.11
C LYS A 21 -49.06 -71.04 19.69
N VAL A 22 -49.08 -72.33 19.33
CA VAL A 22 -50.03 -73.05 18.44
C VAL A 22 -50.63 -72.37 17.19
N GLY A 23 -50.27 -72.89 16.02
CA GLY A 23 -51.09 -72.99 14.79
C GLY A 23 -50.68 -74.25 14.03
N VAL A 24 -51.61 -75.04 13.46
CA VAL A 24 -51.34 -76.41 12.98
C VAL A 24 -51.85 -76.66 11.56
N GLY A 25 -51.00 -77.19 10.68
CA GLY A 25 -51.37 -77.67 9.33
C GLY A 25 -50.21 -78.37 8.62
N ALA A 26 -50.46 -79.57 8.09
CA ALA A 26 -49.48 -80.46 7.42
C ALA A 26 -50.24 -81.59 6.68
N PRO A 27 -49.61 -82.42 5.81
CA PRO A 27 -48.49 -82.19 4.87
C PRO A 27 -48.89 -82.70 3.44
N ILE A 28 -48.05 -83.56 2.80
CA ILE A 28 -48.21 -84.29 1.51
C ILE A 28 -48.26 -83.37 0.24
N LEU A 29 -47.64 -83.66 -0.92
CA LEU A 29 -47.24 -84.95 -1.53
C LEU A 29 -45.94 -84.86 -2.39
N GLN A 30 -45.39 -86.03 -2.76
CA GLN A 30 -44.15 -86.23 -3.52
C GLN A 30 -44.29 -86.01 -5.05
N GLY A 31 -43.20 -85.73 -5.78
CA GLY A 31 -43.20 -85.89 -7.25
C GLY A 31 -41.96 -85.41 -8.02
N LEU A 32 -40.98 -86.31 -8.23
CA LEU A 32 -40.07 -86.44 -9.39
C LEU A 32 -39.47 -85.19 -10.06
N GLU A 33 -38.15 -85.06 -9.97
CA GLU A 33 -37.33 -84.33 -10.96
C GLU A 33 -37.26 -85.10 -12.30
N THR A 34 -37.21 -84.38 -13.43
CA THR A 34 -36.41 -84.76 -14.61
C THR A 34 -36.18 -83.54 -15.50
N GLN A 35 -35.04 -83.48 -16.17
CA GLN A 35 -34.67 -82.43 -17.14
C GLN A 35 -35.52 -82.56 -18.42
N GLU A 36 -35.59 -81.61 -19.36
CA GLU A 36 -34.74 -80.44 -19.65
C GLU A 36 -35.58 -79.23 -20.07
N THR A 37 -35.01 -78.02 -20.04
CA THR A 37 -35.05 -77.10 -21.20
C THR A 37 -34.04 -75.95 -21.07
N THR A 38 -33.64 -75.44 -22.23
CA THR A 38 -32.79 -74.27 -22.54
C THR A 38 -32.77 -73.12 -21.53
N PRO A 39 -31.60 -72.52 -21.20
CA PRO A 39 -31.54 -71.18 -20.61
C PRO A 39 -32.25 -70.16 -21.51
N ALA A 40 -33.06 -69.28 -20.92
CA ALA A 40 -33.67 -68.16 -21.63
C ALA A 40 -32.65 -67.02 -21.81
N ALA A 41 -32.88 -66.16 -22.82
CA ALA A 41 -31.96 -65.08 -23.17
C ALA A 41 -31.79 -64.04 -22.04
N ILE A 42 -30.56 -63.57 -21.86
CA ILE A 42 -30.25 -62.48 -20.93
C ILE A 42 -30.82 -61.17 -21.47
N GLN A 43 -31.51 -60.40 -20.61
CA GLN A 43 -31.80 -59.00 -20.85
C GLN A 43 -30.54 -58.19 -20.59
N ILE A 44 -29.91 -57.70 -21.65
CA ILE A 44 -28.81 -56.73 -21.56
C ILE A 44 -29.34 -55.45 -22.20
N THR A 45 -29.40 -54.35 -21.44
CA THR A 45 -29.64 -53.03 -22.01
C THR A 45 -28.39 -52.64 -22.78
N PRO A 46 -28.45 -52.38 -24.10
CA PRO A 46 -27.30 -51.85 -24.82
C PRO A 46 -26.96 -50.48 -24.24
N SER A 47 -25.75 -50.30 -23.69
CA SER A 47 -25.29 -48.96 -23.34
C SER A 47 -24.87 -48.26 -24.64
N LYS A 48 -25.45 -47.08 -24.85
CA LYS A 48 -25.08 -46.14 -25.89
C LYS A 48 -24.55 -44.89 -25.20
N TYR A 49 -23.23 -44.74 -25.24
CA TYR A 49 -22.53 -43.57 -24.76
C TYR A 49 -22.41 -42.55 -25.91
N VAL A 50 -22.47 -41.26 -25.59
CA VAL A 50 -22.31 -40.16 -26.54
C VAL A 50 -21.29 -39.19 -25.95
N GLY A 51 -20.13 -39.07 -26.59
CA GLY A 51 -19.11 -38.07 -26.27
C GLY A 51 -19.13 -36.94 -27.31
N ASP A 52 -18.22 -35.97 -27.19
CA ASP A 52 -18.14 -34.90 -28.19
C ASP A 52 -17.58 -35.43 -29.52
N GLY A 53 -18.36 -35.29 -30.59
CA GLY A 53 -18.02 -35.79 -31.92
C GLY A 53 -17.99 -37.32 -32.12
N TYR A 54 -18.32 -38.13 -31.10
CA TYR A 54 -18.42 -39.59 -31.24
C TYR A 54 -19.54 -40.26 -30.42
N GLU A 55 -19.85 -41.50 -30.79
CA GLU A 55 -20.84 -42.36 -30.14
C GLU A 55 -20.26 -43.76 -29.97
N VAL A 56 -20.52 -44.41 -28.83
CA VAL A 56 -20.09 -45.79 -28.56
C VAL A 56 -21.28 -46.65 -28.15
N GLU A 57 -21.46 -47.79 -28.82
CA GLU A 57 -22.50 -48.77 -28.48
C GLU A 57 -21.88 -50.10 -28.03
N PHE A 58 -22.25 -50.60 -26.84
CA PHE A 58 -21.82 -51.90 -26.32
C PHE A 58 -22.83 -53.01 -26.59
N LYS A 59 -22.33 -54.19 -27.00
CA LYS A 59 -23.10 -55.41 -27.23
C LYS A 59 -22.39 -56.64 -26.68
N VAL A 60 -23.19 -57.66 -26.36
CA VAL A 60 -22.70 -59.05 -26.22
C VAL A 60 -23.21 -59.83 -27.43
N VAL A 61 -22.29 -60.46 -28.15
CA VAL A 61 -22.54 -61.16 -29.42
C VAL A 61 -22.80 -62.64 -29.20
N SER A 62 -22.05 -63.27 -28.29
CA SER A 62 -22.17 -64.69 -27.94
C SER A 62 -21.81 -64.91 -26.46
N GLN A 63 -22.34 -65.97 -25.84
CA GLN A 63 -22.09 -66.30 -24.44
C GLN A 63 -22.15 -67.81 -24.21
N TRP A 64 -21.32 -68.32 -23.31
CA TRP A 64 -21.32 -69.70 -22.83
C TRP A 64 -20.82 -69.75 -21.37
N GLU A 65 -20.68 -70.95 -20.80
CA GLU A 65 -20.36 -71.14 -19.39
C GLU A 65 -19.03 -70.45 -19.00
N GLY A 66 -19.15 -69.36 -18.23
CA GLY A 66 -18.03 -68.56 -17.70
C GLY A 66 -17.38 -67.57 -18.67
N LYS A 67 -17.91 -67.36 -19.90
CA LYS A 67 -17.32 -66.44 -20.90
C LYS A 67 -18.35 -65.84 -21.87
N PHE A 68 -18.01 -64.70 -22.46
CA PHE A 68 -18.77 -64.07 -23.54
C PHE A 68 -17.88 -63.38 -24.58
N ASP A 69 -18.42 -63.17 -25.76
CA ASP A 69 -17.86 -62.27 -26.78
C ASP A 69 -18.60 -60.92 -26.70
N GLY A 70 -17.86 -59.85 -26.43
CA GLY A 70 -18.33 -58.46 -26.50
C GLY A 70 -18.02 -57.82 -27.86
N GLU A 71 -18.82 -56.82 -28.23
CA GLU A 71 -18.55 -55.91 -29.34
C GLU A 71 -18.76 -54.45 -28.86
N ILE A 72 -17.77 -53.60 -29.12
CA ILE A 72 -17.79 -52.15 -28.94
C ILE A 72 -17.82 -51.50 -30.31
N ILE A 73 -18.79 -50.63 -30.55
CA ILE A 73 -19.03 -50.01 -31.85
C ILE A 73 -18.82 -48.50 -31.71
N LEU A 74 -17.66 -48.00 -32.15
CA LEU A 74 -17.29 -46.59 -32.11
C LEU A 74 -17.65 -45.91 -33.44
N THR A 75 -18.50 -44.88 -33.38
CA THR A 75 -19.00 -44.12 -34.53
C THR A 75 -18.58 -42.66 -34.44
N ASN A 76 -18.08 -42.11 -35.54
CA ASN A 76 -17.82 -40.67 -35.67
C ASN A 76 -19.14 -39.93 -35.95
N THR A 77 -19.57 -39.06 -35.04
CA THR A 77 -20.77 -38.23 -35.16
C THR A 77 -20.46 -36.77 -35.50
N GLY A 78 -19.19 -36.36 -35.41
CA GLY A 78 -18.70 -35.02 -35.77
C GLY A 78 -18.47 -34.80 -37.28
N ASP A 79 -17.92 -33.63 -37.61
CA ASP A 79 -17.68 -33.16 -38.98
C ASP A 79 -16.24 -33.37 -39.49
N LYS A 80 -15.29 -33.64 -38.58
CA LYS A 80 -13.88 -33.94 -38.85
C LYS A 80 -13.60 -35.44 -38.91
N VAL A 81 -12.47 -35.83 -39.50
CA VAL A 81 -11.98 -37.21 -39.42
C VAL A 81 -11.35 -37.46 -38.05
N ILE A 82 -11.77 -38.50 -37.37
CA ILE A 82 -11.09 -39.06 -36.20
C ILE A 82 -9.85 -39.81 -36.73
N GLU A 83 -8.66 -39.27 -36.53
CA GLU A 83 -7.38 -39.91 -36.90
C GLU A 83 -6.83 -40.78 -35.77
N SER A 84 -6.20 -41.91 -36.12
CA SER A 84 -5.45 -42.80 -35.21
C SER A 84 -6.09 -43.08 -33.84
N TRP A 85 -7.41 -43.33 -33.79
CA TRP A 85 -8.15 -43.46 -32.53
C TRP A 85 -7.54 -44.47 -31.52
N ALA A 86 -7.58 -44.09 -30.25
CA ALA A 86 -7.62 -45.00 -29.11
C ALA A 86 -8.88 -44.72 -28.28
N LEU A 87 -9.43 -45.76 -27.66
CA LEU A 87 -10.67 -45.71 -26.89
C LEU A 87 -10.40 -46.35 -25.52
N GLU A 88 -10.43 -45.53 -24.48
CA GLU A 88 -10.33 -45.92 -23.07
C GLU A 88 -11.74 -46.14 -22.51
N PHE A 89 -11.93 -47.15 -21.65
CA PHE A 89 -13.21 -47.44 -21.02
C PHE A 89 -13.08 -48.25 -19.74
N ASP A 90 -14.01 -48.07 -18.80
CA ASP A 90 -14.06 -48.85 -17.56
C ASP A 90 -14.63 -50.25 -17.84
N PHE A 91 -13.96 -51.31 -17.42
CA PHE A 91 -14.51 -52.66 -17.61
C PHE A 91 -14.10 -53.63 -16.51
N LYS A 92 -15.11 -54.08 -15.75
CA LYS A 92 -14.91 -54.95 -14.57
C LYS A 92 -14.77 -56.44 -14.92
N HIS A 93 -14.66 -56.81 -16.20
CA HIS A 93 -14.54 -58.20 -16.68
C HIS A 93 -13.22 -58.43 -17.41
N THR A 94 -12.50 -59.50 -17.07
CA THR A 94 -11.16 -59.78 -17.64
C THR A 94 -11.22 -60.14 -19.12
N ILE A 95 -10.61 -59.31 -19.97
CA ILE A 95 -10.56 -59.55 -21.43
C ILE A 95 -9.42 -60.53 -21.76
N ALA A 96 -9.76 -61.62 -22.44
CA ALA A 96 -8.87 -62.74 -22.76
C ALA A 96 -8.44 -62.80 -24.24
N SER A 97 -9.13 -62.09 -25.14
CA SER A 97 -8.76 -61.95 -26.56
C SER A 97 -9.44 -60.74 -27.19
N ILE A 98 -8.82 -60.14 -28.21
CA ILE A 98 -9.31 -58.94 -28.91
C ILE A 98 -9.13 -59.09 -30.42
N TRP A 99 -10.00 -58.46 -31.22
CA TRP A 99 -9.88 -58.35 -32.68
C TRP A 99 -10.44 -57.02 -33.19
N ASN A 100 -9.96 -56.58 -34.35
CA ASN A 100 -10.15 -55.24 -34.95
C ASN A 100 -9.57 -54.06 -34.12
N ALA A 101 -8.97 -54.33 -32.96
CA ALA A 101 -8.18 -53.39 -32.17
C ALA A 101 -6.97 -54.11 -31.55
N GLN A 102 -6.10 -53.36 -30.89
CA GLN A 102 -5.06 -53.86 -30.00
C GLN A 102 -5.26 -53.31 -28.59
N LEU A 103 -4.97 -54.12 -27.57
CA LEU A 103 -4.96 -53.69 -26.18
C LEU A 103 -3.64 -52.97 -25.88
N ILE A 104 -3.70 -51.78 -25.28
CA ILE A 104 -2.52 -50.96 -24.93
C ILE A 104 -2.26 -51.05 -23.42
N SER A 105 -3.22 -50.62 -22.59
CA SER A 105 -3.18 -50.75 -21.13
C SER A 105 -4.39 -51.51 -20.61
N ASN A 106 -4.21 -52.20 -19.48
CA ASN A 106 -5.25 -52.94 -18.75
C ASN A 106 -5.23 -52.65 -17.23
N GLU A 107 -4.56 -51.58 -16.79
CA GLU A 107 -4.26 -51.35 -15.36
C GLU A 107 -5.41 -50.58 -14.68
N ASP A 108 -5.72 -49.36 -15.10
CA ASP A 108 -6.83 -48.54 -14.55
C ASP A 108 -8.14 -48.59 -15.38
N GLY A 109 -8.21 -49.52 -16.34
CA GLY A 109 -9.30 -49.62 -17.31
C GLY A 109 -8.86 -50.47 -18.50
N TYR A 110 -9.51 -50.34 -19.66
CA TYR A 110 -9.04 -50.95 -20.90
C TYR A 110 -8.87 -49.90 -21.99
N THR A 111 -7.64 -49.75 -22.48
CA THR A 111 -7.34 -48.89 -23.63
C THR A 111 -7.25 -49.73 -24.90
N PHE A 112 -8.26 -49.63 -25.76
CA PHE A 112 -8.29 -50.26 -27.09
C PHE A 112 -7.83 -49.26 -28.15
N LYS A 113 -6.68 -49.51 -28.79
CA LYS A 113 -6.17 -48.70 -29.90
C LYS A 113 -6.48 -49.34 -31.24
N ASN A 114 -6.61 -48.50 -32.26
CA ASN A 114 -6.81 -48.92 -33.65
C ASN A 114 -5.75 -49.92 -34.16
N LEU A 115 -6.08 -50.58 -35.27
CA LEU A 115 -5.11 -51.22 -36.13
C LEU A 115 -4.87 -50.32 -37.35
N GLY A 116 -3.66 -50.29 -37.91
CA GLY A 116 -3.26 -49.38 -38.99
C GLY A 116 -4.02 -49.48 -40.34
N TRP A 117 -5.12 -50.25 -40.41
CA TRP A 117 -6.07 -50.33 -41.53
C TRP A 117 -7.46 -49.73 -41.20
N ASN A 118 -7.85 -49.61 -39.92
CA ASN A 118 -9.10 -48.98 -39.45
C ASN A 118 -8.85 -47.73 -38.59
N LYS A 119 -7.63 -47.17 -38.65
CA LYS A 119 -7.16 -46.06 -37.82
C LYS A 119 -7.90 -44.73 -38.01
N ASP A 120 -8.44 -44.46 -39.20
CA ASP A 120 -9.06 -43.18 -39.53
C ASP A 120 -10.57 -43.35 -39.74
N ILE A 121 -11.40 -42.83 -38.82
CA ILE A 121 -12.87 -42.90 -38.88
C ILE A 121 -13.41 -41.58 -39.43
N LYS A 122 -14.00 -41.62 -40.62
CA LYS A 122 -14.60 -40.44 -41.27
C LYS A 122 -15.94 -40.05 -40.64
N PRO A 123 -16.40 -38.79 -40.79
CA PRO A 123 -17.75 -38.36 -40.40
C PRO A 123 -18.84 -39.34 -40.83
N GLY A 124 -19.66 -39.78 -39.88
CA GLY A 124 -20.74 -40.76 -40.11
C GLY A 124 -20.27 -42.19 -40.43
N ALA A 125 -18.99 -42.52 -40.22
CA ALA A 125 -18.46 -43.87 -40.32
C ALA A 125 -18.23 -44.48 -38.92
N THR A 126 -18.06 -45.81 -38.90
CA THR A 126 -18.06 -46.62 -37.69
C THR A 126 -16.98 -47.71 -37.75
N VAL A 127 -16.41 -48.05 -36.60
CA VAL A 127 -15.54 -49.22 -36.39
C VAL A 127 -16.14 -50.16 -35.35
N SER A 128 -16.16 -51.46 -35.65
CA SER A 128 -16.57 -52.52 -34.73
C SER A 128 -15.34 -53.23 -34.16
N ILE A 129 -15.18 -53.15 -32.85
CA ILE A 129 -14.13 -53.82 -32.07
C ILE A 129 -14.76 -55.00 -31.35
N GLY A 130 -14.20 -56.20 -31.50
CA GLY A 130 -14.72 -57.38 -30.80
C GLY A 130 -13.69 -57.96 -29.83
N PHE A 131 -14.16 -58.57 -28.75
CA PHE A 131 -13.31 -59.15 -27.73
C PHE A 131 -13.98 -60.34 -27.05
N GLY A 132 -13.20 -61.27 -26.51
CA GLY A 132 -13.68 -62.37 -25.68
C GLY A 132 -13.26 -62.15 -24.23
N ALA A 133 -14.20 -62.18 -23.29
CA ALA A 133 -13.98 -61.92 -21.86
C ALA A 133 -14.43 -63.08 -20.96
N GLY A 134 -13.89 -63.13 -19.74
CA GLY A 134 -14.42 -63.94 -18.64
C GLY A 134 -15.75 -63.40 -18.13
N GLN A 135 -16.53 -64.23 -17.45
CA GLN A 135 -17.82 -63.85 -16.86
C GLN A 135 -17.93 -64.24 -15.39
N ASP A 136 -17.40 -63.40 -14.51
CA ASP A 136 -17.51 -63.57 -13.06
C ASP A 136 -18.73 -62.82 -12.50
N GLY A 137 -19.93 -63.27 -12.88
CA GLY A 137 -21.22 -62.75 -12.40
C GLY A 137 -22.12 -62.17 -13.50
N GLN A 138 -22.75 -61.03 -13.24
CA GLN A 138 -23.55 -60.30 -14.24
C GLN A 138 -22.61 -59.59 -15.21
N ILE A 139 -22.89 -59.68 -16.52
CA ILE A 139 -22.19 -58.86 -17.51
C ILE A 139 -22.64 -57.41 -17.31
N LEU A 140 -21.70 -56.55 -16.97
CA LEU A 140 -21.87 -55.10 -16.88
C LEU A 140 -21.17 -54.49 -18.09
N ALA A 141 -21.85 -53.56 -18.76
CA ALA A 141 -21.24 -52.76 -19.80
C ALA A 141 -20.34 -51.67 -19.17
N PRO A 142 -19.34 -51.14 -19.89
CA PRO A 142 -18.70 -49.88 -19.52
C PRO A 142 -19.74 -48.77 -19.31
N GLN A 143 -19.49 -47.91 -18.34
CA GLN A 143 -20.27 -46.72 -18.03
C GLN A 143 -19.65 -45.47 -18.66
N LYS A 144 -18.31 -45.42 -18.78
CA LYS A 144 -17.55 -44.34 -19.41
C LYS A 144 -16.78 -44.85 -20.64
N TYR A 145 -16.64 -44.00 -21.64
CA TYR A 145 -15.75 -44.16 -22.78
C TYR A 145 -15.07 -42.83 -23.07
N ASP A 146 -13.75 -42.83 -23.26
CA ASP A 146 -12.97 -41.65 -23.60
C ASP A 146 -12.18 -41.87 -24.91
N LEU A 147 -12.35 -40.98 -25.88
CA LEU A 147 -11.76 -41.10 -27.22
C LEU A 147 -10.45 -40.29 -27.32
N VAL A 148 -9.32 -40.95 -27.08
CA VAL A 148 -7.98 -40.34 -27.18
C VAL A 148 -7.57 -40.19 -28.64
N THR A 149 -7.50 -38.94 -29.11
CA THR A 149 -7.21 -38.57 -30.52
C THR A 149 -6.37 -37.29 -30.70
N SER A 150 -6.20 -36.50 -29.64
CA SER A 150 -5.40 -35.27 -29.64
C SER A 150 -3.89 -35.57 -29.69
N LYS A 151 -3.14 -34.63 -30.29
CA LYS A 151 -1.67 -34.70 -30.40
C LYS A 151 -1.08 -33.63 -29.49
N GLN A 152 -0.44 -34.05 -28.40
CA GLN A 152 0.22 -33.20 -27.42
C GLN A 152 1.70 -33.01 -27.79
N ASN A 153 2.29 -31.88 -27.41
CA ASN A 153 3.74 -31.70 -27.52
C ASN A 153 4.45 -32.66 -26.55
N VAL A 154 5.54 -33.26 -27.00
CA VAL A 154 6.54 -33.90 -26.14
C VAL A 154 7.48 -32.79 -25.64
N ALA A 155 7.89 -32.79 -24.37
CA ALA A 155 8.76 -31.72 -23.86
C ALA A 155 10.17 -31.81 -24.45
N ASP A 156 10.83 -30.68 -24.69
CA ASP A 156 12.12 -30.62 -25.42
C ASP A 156 13.31 -31.29 -24.71
N GLN A 157 13.13 -31.75 -23.47
CA GLN A 157 14.10 -32.58 -22.73
C GLN A 157 13.87 -34.09 -22.92
N ASP A 158 12.65 -34.49 -23.27
CA ASP A 158 12.19 -35.89 -23.35
C ASP A 158 12.62 -36.58 -24.65
N TYR A 159 13.11 -35.80 -25.63
CA TYR A 159 13.62 -36.31 -26.89
C TYR A 159 14.89 -35.59 -27.33
N THR A 160 15.80 -36.31 -27.99
CA THR A 160 17.02 -35.74 -28.61
C THR A 160 16.92 -35.85 -30.13
N ILE A 161 17.18 -34.74 -30.84
CA ILE A 161 17.24 -34.74 -32.31
C ILE A 161 18.66 -34.46 -32.82
N ASP A 162 19.17 -35.39 -33.64
CA ASP A 162 20.40 -35.23 -34.42
C ASP A 162 20.07 -35.00 -35.89
N PHE A 163 20.73 -34.04 -36.54
CA PHE A 163 20.72 -33.89 -38.00
C PHE A 163 22.09 -34.21 -38.61
N LYS A 164 22.12 -34.82 -39.80
CA LYS A 164 23.35 -34.97 -40.59
C LYS A 164 23.10 -35.03 -42.10
N ILE A 165 24.08 -34.54 -42.87
CA ILE A 165 24.19 -34.79 -44.30
C ILE A 165 25.00 -36.07 -44.53
N GLY A 166 24.40 -37.06 -45.21
CA GLY A 166 25.05 -38.32 -45.55
C GLY A 166 25.88 -38.26 -46.85
N SER A 167 25.41 -37.49 -47.84
CA SER A 167 26.14 -37.22 -49.08
C SER A 167 25.53 -36.01 -49.79
N ASP A 168 26.36 -35.09 -50.26
CA ASP A 168 25.99 -33.95 -51.11
C ASP A 168 26.78 -34.04 -52.42
N TRP A 169 26.16 -33.68 -53.54
CA TRP A 169 26.78 -33.63 -54.87
C TRP A 169 26.46 -32.32 -55.63
N GLY A 170 26.16 -31.24 -54.90
CA GLY A 170 25.93 -29.86 -55.36
C GLY A 170 24.60 -29.65 -56.09
N GLN A 171 24.10 -30.65 -56.81
CA GLN A 171 22.78 -30.62 -57.45
C GLN A 171 21.67 -31.24 -56.58
N GLY A 172 22.04 -31.85 -55.46
CA GLY A 172 21.14 -32.47 -54.48
C GLY A 172 21.94 -33.18 -53.39
N PHE A 173 21.25 -33.63 -52.35
CA PHE A 173 21.86 -34.28 -51.19
C PHE A 173 20.93 -35.33 -50.58
N ASN A 174 21.51 -36.18 -49.73
CA ASN A 174 20.82 -37.10 -48.84
C ASN A 174 21.07 -36.69 -47.38
N GLY A 175 20.00 -36.43 -46.62
CA GLY A 175 20.04 -36.11 -45.19
C GLY A 175 19.48 -37.25 -44.32
N GLU A 176 19.69 -37.15 -43.01
CA GLU A 176 19.05 -37.99 -41.99
C GLU A 176 18.79 -37.14 -40.74
N ILE A 177 17.54 -37.13 -40.29
CA ILE A 177 17.13 -36.67 -38.96
C ILE A 177 17.03 -37.93 -38.07
N SER A 178 17.57 -37.90 -36.85
CA SER A 178 17.34 -38.96 -35.85
C SER A 178 16.48 -38.40 -34.74
N ILE A 179 15.57 -39.21 -34.19
CA ILE A 179 14.80 -38.87 -32.99
C ILE A 179 15.10 -39.96 -31.97
N THR A 180 15.68 -39.59 -30.82
CA THR A 180 15.88 -40.47 -29.66
C THR A 180 14.87 -40.11 -28.60
N ASN A 181 14.18 -41.11 -28.04
CA ASN A 181 13.38 -40.93 -26.84
C ASN A 181 14.29 -41.03 -25.60
N ASN A 182 14.25 -40.01 -24.74
CA ASN A 182 15.08 -39.90 -23.54
C ASN A 182 14.36 -40.39 -22.26
N THR A 183 13.04 -40.63 -22.31
CA THR A 183 12.23 -40.98 -21.13
C THR A 183 12.17 -42.48 -20.85
N GLU A 184 11.55 -42.86 -19.72
CA GLU A 184 11.20 -44.25 -19.40
C GLU A 184 9.85 -44.70 -20.01
N GLU A 185 9.15 -43.82 -20.73
CA GLU A 185 7.86 -44.06 -21.38
C GLU A 185 7.94 -44.17 -22.92
N VAL A 186 6.86 -44.62 -23.57
CA VAL A 186 6.81 -44.77 -25.05
C VAL A 186 6.21 -43.55 -25.72
N ILE A 187 6.98 -42.86 -26.56
CA ILE A 187 6.45 -41.78 -27.42
C ILE A 187 5.58 -42.40 -28.52
N GLU A 188 4.27 -42.14 -28.52
CA GLU A 188 3.27 -42.79 -29.38
C GLU A 188 2.83 -41.97 -30.62
N ASP A 189 2.65 -42.66 -31.76
CA ASP A 189 2.08 -42.14 -33.03
C ASP A 189 2.69 -40.81 -33.53
N TRP A 190 4.01 -40.64 -33.38
CA TRP A 190 4.67 -39.33 -33.45
C TRP A 190 4.47 -38.54 -34.77
N VAL A 191 4.49 -37.22 -34.60
CA VAL A 191 4.58 -36.17 -35.63
C VAL A 191 5.71 -35.22 -35.25
N LEU A 192 6.52 -34.79 -36.20
CA LEU A 192 7.62 -33.84 -36.01
C LEU A 192 7.44 -32.64 -36.93
N GLU A 193 7.46 -31.44 -36.35
CA GLU A 193 7.41 -30.15 -37.04
C GLU A 193 8.80 -29.50 -36.99
N PHE A 194 9.26 -28.85 -38.07
CA PHE A 194 10.55 -28.16 -38.13
C PHE A 194 10.70 -27.22 -39.33
N ASP A 195 11.61 -26.25 -39.24
CA ASP A 195 11.94 -25.31 -40.33
C ASP A 195 13.25 -25.71 -41.04
N PHE A 196 13.28 -25.69 -42.38
CA PHE A 196 14.47 -26.01 -43.16
C PHE A 196 14.51 -25.34 -44.55
N ASP A 197 15.57 -24.56 -44.81
CA ASP A 197 15.77 -23.76 -46.03
C ASP A 197 16.18 -24.57 -47.30
N ARG A 198 15.86 -25.86 -47.35
CA ARG A 198 16.09 -26.75 -48.51
C ARG A 198 14.82 -27.55 -48.80
N ASN A 199 14.54 -27.76 -50.08
CA ASN A 199 13.37 -28.52 -50.53
C ASN A 199 13.60 -30.03 -50.36
N ILE A 200 12.94 -30.65 -49.38
CA ILE A 200 12.95 -32.11 -49.17
C ILE A 200 11.99 -32.75 -50.17
N GLN A 201 12.51 -33.61 -51.03
CA GLN A 201 11.73 -34.25 -52.10
C GLN A 201 10.96 -35.48 -51.59
N SER A 202 11.55 -36.24 -50.67
CA SER A 202 10.93 -37.40 -50.02
C SER A 202 11.76 -37.90 -48.86
N PHE A 203 11.09 -38.38 -47.81
CA PHE A 203 11.65 -39.26 -46.79
C PHE A 203 11.55 -40.73 -47.23
N TRP A 204 12.43 -41.58 -46.70
CA TRP A 204 12.36 -43.04 -46.88
C TRP A 204 11.65 -43.75 -45.73
N THR A 205 11.54 -43.10 -44.56
CA THR A 205 11.09 -43.69 -43.29
C THR A 205 10.14 -42.76 -42.49
N ALA A 206 9.59 -41.73 -43.16
CA ALA A 206 8.54 -40.84 -42.68
C ALA A 206 7.63 -40.44 -43.86
N GLU A 207 6.45 -39.86 -43.59
CA GLU A 207 5.58 -39.23 -44.58
C GLU A 207 5.59 -37.71 -44.34
N ILE A 208 5.77 -36.88 -45.39
CA ILE A 208 5.51 -35.44 -45.30
C ILE A 208 3.99 -35.25 -45.23
N ALA A 209 3.49 -34.65 -44.16
CA ALA A 209 2.08 -34.35 -43.98
C ALA A 209 1.72 -32.98 -44.56
N GLU A 210 2.56 -31.97 -44.31
CA GLU A 210 2.41 -30.60 -44.81
C GLU A 210 3.79 -29.95 -45.01
N HIS A 211 3.88 -28.99 -45.95
CA HIS A 211 5.07 -28.19 -46.21
C HIS A 211 4.65 -26.83 -46.79
N ILE A 212 5.03 -25.74 -46.12
CA ILE A 212 4.74 -24.36 -46.53
C ILE A 212 6.04 -23.54 -46.41
N GLU A 213 6.48 -22.95 -47.52
CA GLU A 213 7.75 -22.21 -47.65
C GLU A 213 8.97 -23.01 -47.15
N ASP A 214 9.45 -22.79 -45.92
CA ASP A 214 10.51 -23.56 -45.26
C ASP A 214 10.03 -24.42 -44.07
N HIS A 215 8.77 -24.31 -43.63
CA HIS A 215 8.21 -25.10 -42.53
C HIS A 215 7.67 -26.47 -42.99
N TYR A 216 8.09 -27.54 -42.33
CA TYR A 216 7.68 -28.93 -42.59
C TYR A 216 6.95 -29.55 -41.41
N ILE A 217 5.86 -30.26 -41.70
CA ILE A 217 5.21 -31.20 -40.78
C ILE A 217 5.40 -32.60 -41.36
N ILE A 218 6.14 -33.46 -40.66
CA ILE A 218 6.34 -34.87 -41.04
C ILE A 218 5.74 -35.80 -39.98
N LYS A 219 5.32 -36.99 -40.38
CA LYS A 219 4.76 -38.00 -39.49
C LYS A 219 5.36 -39.38 -39.71
N ASN A 220 5.16 -40.25 -38.74
CA ASN A 220 5.64 -41.62 -38.78
C ASN A 220 5.20 -42.41 -40.04
N ALA A 221 6.02 -43.38 -40.44
CA ALA A 221 5.76 -44.26 -41.58
C ALA A 221 5.08 -45.58 -41.16
N ARG A 222 4.16 -45.52 -40.18
CA ARG A 222 3.34 -46.63 -39.63
C ARG A 222 4.09 -47.74 -38.87
N TYR A 223 5.21 -48.24 -39.39
CA TYR A 223 5.97 -49.33 -38.75
C TYR A 223 6.91 -48.81 -37.65
N ASN A 224 7.18 -47.51 -37.64
CA ASN A 224 7.95 -46.77 -36.64
C ASN A 224 7.08 -45.73 -35.93
N ALA A 225 5.79 -46.02 -35.74
CA ALA A 225 4.83 -45.09 -35.13
C ALA A 225 5.17 -44.72 -33.69
N ASN A 226 5.77 -45.67 -32.94
CA ASN A 226 6.17 -45.48 -31.56
C ASN A 226 7.69 -45.49 -31.42
N ILE A 227 8.23 -44.71 -30.48
CA ILE A 227 9.65 -44.66 -30.10
C ILE A 227 9.76 -45.09 -28.65
N LYS A 228 10.40 -46.23 -28.38
CA LYS A 228 10.52 -46.78 -27.01
C LYS A 228 11.55 -46.04 -26.16
N PRO A 229 11.54 -46.22 -24.83
CA PRO A 229 12.58 -45.74 -23.93
C PRO A 229 13.99 -46.01 -24.46
N GLY A 230 14.80 -44.94 -24.63
CA GLY A 230 16.16 -45.01 -25.16
C GLY A 230 16.29 -45.45 -26.63
N GLU A 231 15.19 -45.55 -27.41
CA GLU A 231 15.22 -45.92 -28.82
C GLU A 231 15.50 -44.70 -29.71
N THR A 232 16.46 -44.83 -30.64
CA THR A 232 16.72 -43.84 -31.70
C THR A 232 16.16 -44.31 -33.04
N ILE A 233 15.09 -43.68 -33.52
CA ILE A 233 14.61 -43.87 -34.90
C ILE A 233 15.34 -42.94 -35.88
N LYS A 234 15.40 -43.32 -37.17
CA LYS A 234 16.18 -42.61 -38.19
C LYS A 234 15.37 -42.33 -39.46
N LEU A 235 15.31 -41.04 -39.79
CA LEU A 235 14.45 -40.40 -40.77
C LEU A 235 15.32 -39.87 -41.93
N GLY A 236 15.72 -40.78 -42.81
CA GLY A 236 16.53 -40.44 -43.98
C GLY A 236 15.67 -39.83 -45.10
N PHE A 237 16.22 -38.85 -45.81
CA PHE A 237 15.53 -38.15 -46.92
C PHE A 237 16.46 -37.69 -48.03
N ALA A 238 15.90 -37.37 -49.20
CA ALA A 238 16.58 -36.71 -50.31
C ALA A 238 16.11 -35.25 -50.46
N GLY A 239 17.04 -34.31 -50.69
CA GLY A 239 16.77 -32.88 -50.75
C GLY A 239 17.50 -32.14 -51.89
N THR A 240 17.03 -30.94 -52.19
CA THR A 240 17.57 -30.06 -53.26
C THR A 240 17.43 -28.57 -52.95
N PRO A 241 18.31 -27.68 -53.47
CA PRO A 241 19.58 -28.01 -54.15
C PRO A 241 20.60 -28.63 -53.17
N GLY A 242 21.77 -29.02 -53.68
CA GLY A 242 22.91 -29.37 -52.83
C GLY A 242 23.61 -28.13 -52.28
N ASP A 243 24.88 -28.28 -51.93
CA ASP A 243 25.67 -27.27 -51.22
C ASP A 243 24.97 -26.82 -49.93
N VAL A 244 24.56 -27.79 -49.11
CA VAL A 244 23.90 -27.53 -47.82
C VAL A 244 24.90 -26.99 -46.80
N ASN A 245 24.60 -25.79 -46.28
CA ASN A 245 25.42 -25.05 -45.31
C ASN A 245 24.57 -24.59 -44.11
N SER A 246 23.46 -25.27 -43.89
CA SER A 246 22.37 -24.94 -42.98
C SER A 246 21.79 -26.24 -42.42
N GLU A 247 21.31 -26.18 -41.17
CA GLU A 247 20.70 -27.30 -40.46
C GLU A 247 19.24 -26.94 -40.12
N PRO A 248 18.31 -27.90 -40.07
CA PRO A 248 16.93 -27.64 -39.67
C PRO A 248 16.84 -27.12 -38.23
N LYS A 249 15.76 -26.38 -37.93
CA LYS A 249 15.56 -25.70 -36.63
C LYS A 249 14.11 -25.79 -36.19
N ASN A 250 13.84 -25.27 -34.99
CA ASN A 250 12.49 -25.13 -34.42
C ASN A 250 11.72 -26.47 -34.44
N PHE A 251 12.44 -27.53 -34.06
CA PHE A 251 11.87 -28.86 -33.92
C PHE A 251 10.79 -28.85 -32.83
N VAL A 252 9.62 -29.41 -33.13
CA VAL A 252 8.57 -29.70 -32.14
C VAL A 252 8.08 -31.13 -32.38
N LEU A 253 8.38 -32.03 -31.45
CA LEU A 253 7.87 -33.40 -31.46
C LEU A 253 6.50 -33.44 -30.78
N LYS A 254 5.55 -34.17 -31.38
CA LYS A 254 4.19 -34.35 -30.86
C LYS A 254 3.81 -35.83 -30.85
N GLN A 255 3.08 -36.26 -29.83
CA GLN A 255 2.60 -37.63 -29.63
C GLN A 255 1.09 -37.67 -29.40
N VAL A 256 0.46 -38.83 -29.60
CA VAL A 256 -0.93 -39.04 -29.17
C VAL A 256 -0.97 -39.20 -27.65
N GLY A 257 -1.81 -38.43 -26.96
CA GLY A 257 -1.86 -38.41 -25.49
C GLY A 257 -3.18 -37.93 -24.92
N ARG A 258 -3.36 -38.08 -23.61
CA ARG A 258 -4.61 -37.82 -22.88
C ARG A 258 -4.74 -36.34 -22.52
N GLU A 259 -5.85 -35.73 -22.91
CA GLU A 259 -6.24 -34.41 -22.42
C GLU A 259 -6.55 -34.52 -20.91
N VAL A 260 -5.79 -33.80 -20.09
CA VAL A 260 -5.99 -33.73 -18.63
C VAL A 260 -6.97 -32.60 -18.36
N ASP A 261 -8.07 -32.95 -17.69
CA ASP A 261 -9.05 -31.98 -17.20
C ASP A 261 -8.54 -31.43 -15.86
N TYR A 262 -7.89 -30.27 -15.91
CA TYR A 262 -7.25 -29.64 -14.75
C TYR A 262 -8.23 -28.96 -13.79
N GLU A 263 -9.49 -28.76 -14.22
CA GLU A 263 -10.58 -28.18 -13.42
C GLU A 263 -11.51 -29.26 -12.83
N LYS A 264 -11.22 -30.54 -13.07
CA LYS A 264 -12.01 -31.64 -12.55
C LYS A 264 -11.67 -31.93 -11.09
N ASP A 265 -12.72 -31.91 -10.29
CA ASP A 265 -12.84 -32.29 -8.89
C ASP A 265 -14.08 -33.23 -8.84
N SER A 266 -14.06 -34.29 -8.03
CA SER A 266 -14.99 -35.43 -8.14
C SER A 266 -15.92 -35.63 -6.96
N ASP A 267 -15.48 -35.28 -5.77
CA ASP A 267 -16.22 -35.34 -4.51
C ASP A 267 -16.52 -33.92 -4.00
N GLY A 268 -15.67 -32.94 -4.27
CA GLY A 268 -15.95 -31.51 -4.10
C GLY A 268 -15.26 -30.86 -2.91
N ASP A 269 -14.16 -31.44 -2.42
CA ASP A 269 -13.39 -30.90 -1.29
C ASP A 269 -12.52 -29.68 -1.67
N GLY A 270 -12.32 -29.45 -2.97
CA GLY A 270 -11.48 -28.41 -3.55
C GLY A 270 -10.13 -28.88 -4.12
N LEU A 271 -9.81 -30.17 -4.01
CA LEU A 271 -8.54 -30.80 -4.40
C LEU A 271 -8.70 -31.52 -5.76
N PRO A 272 -8.12 -31.03 -6.87
CA PRO A 272 -8.45 -31.57 -8.19
C PRO A 272 -7.94 -33.00 -8.45
N ASP A 273 -8.72 -33.77 -9.22
CA ASP A 273 -8.53 -35.18 -9.62
C ASP A 273 -7.08 -35.58 -9.92
N TRP A 274 -6.32 -34.69 -10.54
CA TRP A 274 -4.97 -34.96 -11.02
C TRP A 274 -3.91 -34.73 -9.94
N PHE A 275 -4.18 -33.88 -8.96
CA PHE A 275 -3.27 -33.48 -7.90
C PHE A 275 -3.37 -34.43 -6.70
N GLU A 276 -4.57 -34.87 -6.37
CA GLU A 276 -4.85 -35.93 -5.39
C GLU A 276 -4.02 -37.20 -5.69
N LYS A 277 -4.05 -37.63 -6.95
CA LYS A 277 -3.30 -38.79 -7.45
C LYS A 277 -1.77 -38.60 -7.40
N GLU A 278 -1.29 -37.36 -7.32
CA GLU A 278 0.14 -37.02 -7.17
C GLU A 278 0.55 -36.99 -5.68
N ILE A 279 -0.33 -36.57 -4.76
CA ILE A 279 -0.04 -36.56 -3.31
C ILE A 279 -0.36 -37.89 -2.61
N GLY A 280 -1.34 -38.65 -3.12
CA GLY A 280 -1.70 -39.99 -2.65
C GLY A 280 -3.09 -40.15 -2.01
N THR A 281 -3.95 -39.13 -2.08
CA THR A 281 -5.34 -39.17 -1.58
C THR A 281 -6.28 -39.95 -2.52
N ASP A 282 -7.52 -40.22 -2.12
CA ASP A 282 -8.52 -40.98 -2.92
C ASP A 282 -9.56 -40.05 -3.57
N PRO A 283 -9.51 -39.82 -4.91
CA PRO A 283 -10.34 -38.88 -5.68
C PRO A 283 -11.87 -38.99 -5.65
N HIS A 284 -12.42 -39.80 -4.75
CA HIS A 284 -13.84 -40.05 -4.57
C HIS A 284 -14.22 -40.11 -3.06
N LYS A 285 -13.45 -39.47 -2.19
CA LYS A 285 -13.54 -39.49 -0.72
C LYS A 285 -12.97 -38.18 -0.14
N GLU A 286 -13.85 -37.19 0.08
CA GLU A 286 -13.58 -35.83 0.60
C GLU A 286 -12.53 -35.73 1.74
N ASP A 287 -12.48 -36.74 2.62
CA ASP A 287 -11.63 -36.90 3.80
C ASP A 287 -10.93 -38.27 3.63
N THR A 288 -9.62 -38.34 3.37
CA THR A 288 -8.91 -39.59 3.03
C THR A 288 -8.61 -40.45 4.26
N ASP A 289 -8.26 -39.88 5.41
CA ASP A 289 -7.74 -40.65 6.56
C ASP A 289 -8.68 -40.84 7.76
N GLU A 290 -9.88 -40.24 7.70
CA GLU A 290 -11.02 -40.33 8.62
C GLU A 290 -10.86 -39.55 9.94
N ASP A 291 -10.21 -38.38 9.91
CA ASP A 291 -10.20 -37.38 10.99
C ASP A 291 -11.44 -36.47 11.02
N GLY A 292 -12.03 -36.22 9.85
CA GLY A 292 -13.26 -35.44 9.68
C GLY A 292 -13.06 -34.09 8.97
N LEU A 293 -11.82 -33.66 8.73
CA LEU A 293 -11.45 -32.58 7.83
C LEU A 293 -11.37 -33.09 6.38
N PRO A 294 -11.66 -32.25 5.37
CA PRO A 294 -11.40 -32.63 3.97
C PRO A 294 -9.94 -32.45 3.55
N ASP A 295 -9.46 -33.28 2.63
CA ASP A 295 -8.06 -33.32 2.17
C ASP A 295 -7.58 -31.96 1.63
N GLY A 296 -8.42 -31.27 0.86
CA GLY A 296 -8.16 -29.93 0.33
C GLY A 296 -8.12 -28.85 1.41
N TYR A 297 -8.89 -28.98 2.49
CA TYR A 297 -8.85 -28.03 3.61
C TYR A 297 -7.58 -28.22 4.45
N GLU A 298 -7.26 -29.47 4.76
CA GLU A 298 -5.98 -29.85 5.35
C GLU A 298 -4.79 -29.30 4.57
N TYR A 299 -4.77 -29.54 3.25
CA TYR A 299 -3.67 -29.17 2.39
C TYR A 299 -3.53 -27.65 2.16
N PHE A 300 -4.64 -26.92 2.06
CA PHE A 300 -4.64 -25.50 1.66
C PHE A 300 -4.86 -24.50 2.80
N THR A 301 -5.43 -24.93 3.93
CA THR A 301 -5.71 -24.07 5.09
C THR A 301 -4.75 -24.38 6.24
N LEU A 302 -4.74 -25.64 6.70
CA LEU A 302 -4.01 -26.06 7.91
C LEU A 302 -2.52 -26.34 7.65
N ASN A 303 -2.16 -26.75 6.42
CA ASN A 303 -0.85 -27.33 6.10
C ASN A 303 -0.57 -28.59 6.95
N SER A 304 -1.59 -29.43 7.15
CA SER A 304 -1.45 -30.81 7.62
C SER A 304 -1.11 -31.76 6.46
N ASP A 305 -1.10 -33.08 6.71
CA ASP A 305 -0.74 -34.13 5.75
C ASP A 305 -1.91 -35.13 5.68
N PRO A 306 -2.83 -35.02 4.69
CA PRO A 306 -4.15 -35.70 4.64
C PRO A 306 -4.10 -37.23 4.41
N LEU A 307 -3.00 -37.84 4.82
CA LEU A 307 -2.75 -39.27 4.89
C LEU A 307 -2.44 -39.71 6.34
N LYS A 308 -2.54 -38.79 7.31
CA LYS A 308 -2.24 -38.94 8.74
C LYS A 308 -3.02 -37.93 9.62
N LYS A 309 -4.15 -38.41 10.13
CA LYS A 309 -4.94 -37.97 11.30
C LYS A 309 -4.23 -37.21 12.43
N ASP A 310 -2.93 -37.41 12.64
CA ASP A 310 -2.07 -36.80 13.67
C ASP A 310 -0.74 -36.49 12.96
N THR A 311 -0.63 -35.28 12.40
CA THR A 311 0.46 -34.92 11.48
C THR A 311 1.79 -34.76 12.19
N ASP A 312 1.81 -34.16 13.38
CA ASP A 312 3.02 -33.85 14.15
C ASP A 312 3.41 -34.99 15.12
N GLY A 313 2.47 -35.86 15.49
CA GLY A 313 2.67 -37.01 16.37
C GLY A 313 2.43 -36.72 17.86
N ASN A 314 1.73 -35.65 18.24
CA ASN A 314 1.47 -35.30 19.64
C ASN A 314 0.35 -36.14 20.29
N GLY A 315 -0.54 -36.74 19.51
CA GLY A 315 -1.61 -37.62 19.98
C GLY A 315 -2.97 -36.94 20.22
N ILE A 316 -3.20 -35.81 19.56
CA ILE A 316 -4.51 -35.25 19.22
C ILE A 316 -4.68 -35.49 17.71
N ASP A 317 -5.91 -35.69 17.22
CA ASP A 317 -6.14 -35.78 15.77
C ASP A 317 -6.23 -34.33 15.20
N ASP A 318 -5.74 -34.05 13.99
CA ASP A 318 -5.52 -32.69 13.45
C ASP A 318 -6.80 -31.82 13.46
N GLY A 319 -7.98 -32.40 13.24
CA GLY A 319 -9.29 -31.76 13.34
C GLY A 319 -9.78 -31.52 14.77
N ASP A 320 -9.27 -32.26 15.76
CA ASP A 320 -9.47 -32.05 17.20
C ASP A 320 -8.44 -31.05 17.78
N GLU A 321 -7.46 -30.55 17.00
CA GLU A 321 -6.52 -29.50 17.42
C GLU A 321 -7.13 -28.08 17.39
N ASP A 322 -6.57 -27.20 18.23
CA ASP A 322 -6.95 -25.79 18.44
C ASP A 322 -5.68 -24.95 18.16
N PHE A 323 -5.59 -24.38 16.96
CA PHE A 323 -4.31 -24.03 16.35
C PHE A 323 -3.77 -22.63 16.69
N ASP A 324 -4.63 -21.73 17.18
CA ASP A 324 -4.19 -20.51 17.86
C ASP A 324 -4.55 -20.45 19.36
N GLY A 325 -5.41 -21.34 19.87
CA GLY A 325 -5.81 -21.41 21.27
C GLY A 325 -7.01 -20.54 21.65
N ASP A 326 -8.06 -20.43 20.83
CA ASP A 326 -9.27 -19.65 21.15
C ASP A 326 -10.30 -20.49 21.93
N GLY A 327 -10.43 -21.77 21.58
CA GLY A 327 -11.34 -22.74 22.20
C GLY A 327 -12.24 -23.50 21.20
N LEU A 328 -12.23 -23.14 19.92
CA LEU A 328 -12.68 -23.98 18.81
C LEU A 328 -11.63 -25.06 18.49
N THR A 329 -11.99 -25.99 17.61
CA THR A 329 -11.02 -26.86 16.94
C THR A 329 -11.05 -26.61 15.44
N ASN A 330 -9.99 -27.00 14.74
CA ASN A 330 -9.86 -26.90 13.27
C ASN A 330 -11.11 -27.42 12.53
N LEU A 331 -11.73 -28.48 13.07
CA LEU A 331 -12.94 -29.14 12.54
C LEU A 331 -14.26 -28.46 12.94
N GLN A 332 -14.27 -27.60 13.96
CA GLN A 332 -15.35 -26.67 14.24
C GLN A 332 -15.25 -25.44 13.33
N GLU A 333 -14.05 -24.89 13.17
CA GLU A 333 -13.75 -23.70 12.35
C GLU A 333 -14.05 -23.95 10.86
N TYR A 334 -13.64 -25.12 10.33
CA TYR A 334 -14.04 -25.57 9.00
C TYR A 334 -15.57 -25.52 8.75
N LYS A 335 -16.37 -25.81 9.79
CA LYS A 335 -17.84 -25.83 9.69
C LYS A 335 -18.50 -24.47 9.90
N LEU A 336 -17.78 -23.53 10.52
CA LEU A 336 -18.18 -22.14 10.68
C LEU A 336 -17.75 -21.30 9.46
N GLY A 337 -16.65 -21.69 8.81
CA GLY A 337 -16.00 -20.93 7.74
C GLY A 337 -14.94 -19.94 8.25
N THR A 338 -14.51 -20.10 9.50
CA THR A 338 -13.52 -19.25 10.18
C THR A 338 -12.07 -19.64 9.83
N ASP A 339 -11.10 -18.80 10.21
CA ASP A 339 -9.68 -18.98 9.91
C ASP A 339 -8.96 -19.65 11.09
N PRO A 340 -8.59 -20.96 11.00
CA PRO A 340 -8.17 -21.78 12.15
C PRO A 340 -6.85 -21.39 12.85
N HIS A 341 -6.30 -20.23 12.52
CA HIS A 341 -5.12 -19.67 13.19
C HIS A 341 -5.24 -18.14 13.41
N ASN A 342 -6.45 -17.61 13.31
CA ASN A 342 -6.77 -16.23 13.62
C ASN A 342 -8.13 -16.11 14.33
N LYS A 343 -8.08 -16.21 15.66
CA LYS A 343 -9.09 -16.00 16.72
C LYS A 343 -10.28 -15.11 16.44
N ASP A 344 -10.12 -14.12 15.58
CA ASP A 344 -10.95 -12.94 15.41
C ASP A 344 -11.09 -12.76 13.89
N THR A 345 -11.87 -13.66 13.28
CA THR A 345 -11.83 -13.96 11.84
C THR A 345 -12.20 -12.76 10.96
N ASP A 346 -13.10 -11.89 11.42
CA ASP A 346 -13.42 -10.64 10.71
C ASP A 346 -12.66 -9.42 11.25
N PHE A 347 -11.94 -9.54 12.37
CA PHE A 347 -11.15 -8.54 13.10
C PHE A 347 -11.97 -7.51 13.92
N ASP A 348 -13.16 -7.87 14.39
CA ASP A 348 -14.03 -7.08 15.27
C ASP A 348 -13.36 -6.77 16.61
N GLY A 349 -12.78 -7.79 17.26
CA GLY A 349 -12.20 -7.68 18.60
C GLY A 349 -12.81 -8.63 19.63
N LEU A 350 -13.87 -9.35 19.30
CA LEU A 350 -14.26 -10.61 19.94
C LEU A 350 -13.30 -11.75 19.50
N ASN A 351 -13.71 -12.99 19.77
CA ASN A 351 -13.09 -14.17 19.20
C ASN A 351 -14.16 -15.17 18.79
N ASP A 352 -13.89 -15.93 17.74
CA ASP A 352 -14.82 -16.83 17.05
C ASP A 352 -15.51 -17.81 18.02
N TYR A 353 -14.79 -18.31 19.05
CA TYR A 353 -15.34 -19.08 20.16
C TYR A 353 -16.37 -18.29 21.00
N ASP A 354 -15.99 -17.11 21.50
CA ASP A 354 -16.86 -16.27 22.34
C ASP A 354 -18.09 -15.79 21.55
N GLU A 355 -17.93 -15.49 20.27
CA GLU A 355 -19.03 -15.18 19.35
C GLU A 355 -20.02 -16.34 19.23
N VAL A 356 -19.55 -17.52 18.84
CA VAL A 356 -20.43 -18.69 18.60
C VAL A 356 -21.03 -19.25 19.89
N TYR A 357 -20.34 -19.15 21.04
CA TYR A 357 -20.74 -19.82 22.28
C TYR A 357 -21.13 -18.91 23.47
N ILE A 358 -20.80 -17.62 23.47
CA ILE A 358 -21.21 -16.68 24.52
C ILE A 358 -22.27 -15.69 24.02
N TYR A 359 -22.04 -15.04 22.88
CA TYR A 359 -22.90 -13.95 22.39
C TYR A 359 -23.97 -14.41 21.39
N GLY A 360 -23.61 -15.35 20.50
CA GLY A 360 -24.48 -15.91 19.46
C GLY A 360 -24.41 -15.21 18.10
N THR A 361 -23.34 -14.45 17.87
CA THR A 361 -23.04 -13.65 16.66
C THR A 361 -22.46 -14.51 15.52
N ASP A 362 -22.26 -13.92 14.34
CA ASP A 362 -21.67 -14.59 13.18
C ASP A 362 -20.19 -14.17 13.01
N PRO A 363 -19.20 -15.01 13.36
CA PRO A 363 -17.76 -14.64 13.37
C PRO A 363 -17.16 -14.38 11.97
N LEU A 364 -18.01 -14.24 10.96
CA LEU A 364 -17.66 -13.83 9.62
C LEU A 364 -18.06 -12.38 9.30
N GLU A 365 -18.92 -11.74 10.08
CA GLU A 365 -19.52 -10.43 9.80
C GLU A 365 -19.49 -9.49 11.03
N TYR A 366 -18.54 -8.53 10.99
CA TYR A 366 -18.17 -7.50 11.99
C TYR A 366 -19.29 -6.71 12.71
N ASP A 367 -20.54 -6.90 12.32
CA ASP A 367 -21.67 -5.98 12.40
C ASP A 367 -22.91 -6.87 12.20
N THR A 368 -23.12 -7.86 13.08
CA THR A 368 -23.96 -9.06 12.82
C THR A 368 -25.40 -8.73 12.40
N ASP A 369 -25.95 -7.61 12.86
CA ASP A 369 -27.32 -7.18 12.54
C ASP A 369 -27.44 -5.97 11.57
N GLU A 370 -26.31 -5.55 10.97
CA GLU A 370 -26.15 -4.44 10.00
C GLU A 370 -26.52 -3.03 10.52
N ASP A 371 -26.51 -2.83 11.84
CA ASP A 371 -26.71 -1.54 12.53
C ASP A 371 -25.60 -0.49 12.25
N GLY A 372 -24.34 -0.93 12.15
CA GLY A 372 -23.16 -0.11 11.93
C GLY A 372 -22.22 0.05 13.13
N LEU A 373 -22.58 -0.44 14.32
CA LEU A 373 -21.62 -0.76 15.39
C LEU A 373 -20.77 -2.00 15.01
N SER A 374 -20.01 -2.51 15.97
CA SER A 374 -19.40 -3.84 15.89
C SER A 374 -19.74 -4.64 17.14
N ASP A 375 -19.79 -5.95 17.02
CA ASP A 375 -20.31 -6.84 18.06
C ASP A 375 -19.53 -6.70 19.38
N SER A 376 -18.19 -6.58 19.33
CA SER A 376 -17.36 -6.25 20.52
C SER A 376 -17.69 -4.87 21.11
N LYS A 377 -17.98 -3.89 20.25
CA LYS A 377 -18.29 -2.51 20.63
C LYS A 377 -19.63 -2.43 21.34
N GLU A 378 -20.61 -3.17 20.86
CA GLU A 378 -21.94 -3.33 21.48
C GLU A 378 -21.86 -3.93 22.88
N ILE A 379 -21.07 -4.98 23.05
CA ILE A 379 -20.86 -5.62 24.37
C ILE A 379 -20.17 -4.66 25.35
N GLU A 380 -19.29 -3.77 24.89
CA GLU A 380 -18.69 -2.71 25.73
C GLU A 380 -19.72 -1.63 26.13
N LEU A 381 -20.61 -1.25 25.21
CA LEU A 381 -21.64 -0.23 25.42
C LEU A 381 -22.87 -0.75 26.20
N GLY A 382 -23.12 -2.06 26.13
CA GLY A 382 -24.22 -2.76 26.79
C GLY A 382 -25.48 -2.91 25.93
N THR A 383 -25.34 -2.93 24.60
CA THR A 383 -26.40 -3.28 23.63
C THR A 383 -26.43 -4.80 23.37
N ASP A 384 -27.31 -5.27 22.48
CA ASP A 384 -27.57 -6.69 22.18
C ASP A 384 -27.27 -6.95 20.69
N PRO A 385 -26.08 -7.49 20.30
CA PRO A 385 -25.56 -7.52 18.92
C PRO A 385 -26.26 -8.51 17.97
N LEU A 386 -27.54 -8.77 18.24
CA LEU A 386 -28.46 -9.59 17.46
C LEU A 386 -29.81 -8.85 17.25
N ASN A 387 -29.87 -7.55 17.57
CA ASN A 387 -31.07 -6.72 17.54
C ASN A 387 -30.73 -5.20 17.40
N PRO A 388 -30.89 -4.61 16.19
CA PRO A 388 -30.32 -3.30 15.83
C PRO A 388 -31.13 -2.10 16.36
N ASP A 389 -31.81 -2.26 17.49
CA ASP A 389 -32.55 -1.26 18.28
C ASP A 389 -32.85 -1.96 19.63
N THR A 390 -31.82 -2.15 20.45
CA THR A 390 -31.85 -2.85 21.76
C THR A 390 -32.97 -2.35 22.66
N ASN A 391 -33.39 -1.10 22.47
CA ASN A 391 -34.30 -0.41 23.37
C ASN A 391 -35.70 -0.08 22.79
N ASP A 392 -36.04 -0.62 21.61
CA ASP A 392 -37.36 -0.53 20.95
C ASP A 392 -37.81 0.94 20.65
N ASN A 393 -36.89 1.89 20.47
CA ASN A 393 -37.22 3.32 20.38
C ASN A 393 -37.40 3.88 18.95
N GLY A 394 -36.87 3.17 17.94
CA GLY A 394 -36.92 3.56 16.52
C GLY A 394 -35.72 4.37 16.02
N ILE A 395 -34.61 4.32 16.75
CA ILE A 395 -33.26 4.72 16.34
C ILE A 395 -32.42 3.45 16.44
N LEU A 396 -31.52 3.20 15.49
CA LEU A 396 -30.61 2.05 15.57
C LEU A 396 -29.52 2.34 16.61
N ASP A 397 -29.00 1.33 17.31
CA ASP A 397 -28.01 1.56 18.37
C ASP A 397 -26.73 2.24 17.84
N GLY A 398 -26.30 1.96 16.62
CA GLY A 398 -25.21 2.65 15.91
C GLY A 398 -25.56 4.03 15.37
N ASP A 399 -26.84 4.42 15.38
CA ASP A 399 -27.30 5.82 15.25
C ASP A 399 -27.51 6.51 16.61
N GLU A 400 -27.49 5.79 17.74
CA GLU A 400 -27.51 6.39 19.08
C GLU A 400 -26.20 7.07 19.44
N ILE A 401 -26.27 8.06 20.34
CA ILE A 401 -25.15 8.91 20.73
C ILE A 401 -24.55 8.43 22.06
N TYR A 402 -23.28 8.03 22.03
CA TYR A 402 -22.52 7.56 23.19
C TYR A 402 -21.43 8.55 23.58
N THR A 403 -21.32 8.81 24.89
CA THR A 403 -20.16 9.49 25.47
C THR A 403 -19.03 8.49 25.64
N ILE A 404 -17.98 8.60 24.82
CA ILE A 404 -16.78 7.76 24.90
C ILE A 404 -15.56 8.56 25.34
N GLU A 405 -14.56 7.87 25.91
CA GLU A 405 -13.26 8.43 26.26
C GLU A 405 -12.16 7.63 25.53
N LYS A 406 -11.28 8.33 24.80
CA LYS A 406 -10.20 7.73 24.00
C LYS A 406 -8.86 8.39 24.33
N THR A 407 -7.85 7.56 24.54
CA THR A 407 -6.43 7.92 24.60
C THR A 407 -5.68 7.25 23.42
N PRO A 408 -4.52 7.78 23.00
CA PRO A 408 -3.62 7.08 22.09
C PRO A 408 -3.04 5.81 22.77
N ASP A 409 -2.63 4.83 21.96
CA ASP A 409 -1.98 3.63 22.45
C ASP A 409 -0.64 3.95 23.14
N ILE A 410 -0.45 3.44 24.36
CA ILE A 410 0.67 3.82 25.26
C ILE A 410 2.04 3.41 24.69
N GLU A 411 2.13 2.40 23.82
CA GLU A 411 3.40 2.07 23.14
C GLU A 411 3.83 3.12 22.10
N PHE A 412 2.92 4.02 21.68
CA PHE A 412 3.14 5.00 20.61
C PHE A 412 2.86 6.45 21.04
N SER A 413 2.45 6.69 22.29
CA SER A 413 2.30 8.04 22.86
C SER A 413 3.65 8.74 23.05
N ASP A 414 3.62 10.00 23.46
CA ASP A 414 4.76 10.74 24.01
C ASP A 414 4.84 10.50 25.53
N GLU A 415 6.03 10.60 26.14
CA GLU A 415 6.24 10.36 27.57
C GLU A 415 6.05 11.62 28.44
N ASN A 416 6.01 12.81 27.82
CA ASN A 416 5.87 14.10 28.47
C ASN A 416 4.47 14.71 28.32
N VAL A 417 3.75 14.38 27.24
CA VAL A 417 2.42 14.92 26.91
C VAL A 417 1.51 13.83 26.35
N ILE A 418 0.39 13.52 27.01
CA ILE A 418 -0.60 12.51 26.57
C ILE A 418 -2.00 13.13 26.48
N PRO A 419 -2.67 13.12 25.32
CA PRO A 419 -4.07 13.53 25.20
C PRO A 419 -5.05 12.43 25.60
N THR A 420 -6.20 12.90 26.07
CA THR A 420 -7.47 12.18 26.21
C THR A 420 -8.54 13.02 25.53
N VAL A 421 -9.42 12.42 24.73
CA VAL A 421 -10.64 13.08 24.26
C VAL A 421 -11.87 12.38 24.84
N THR A 422 -12.79 13.15 25.41
CA THR A 422 -14.12 12.69 25.82
C THR A 422 -15.14 13.32 24.87
N ILE A 423 -15.89 12.50 24.13
CA ILE A 423 -16.70 12.95 22.99
C ILE A 423 -18.04 12.22 22.93
N ASP A 424 -19.09 12.94 22.54
CA ASP A 424 -20.41 12.39 22.23
C ASP A 424 -20.49 12.11 20.71
N VAL A 425 -20.51 10.84 20.29
CA VAL A 425 -20.59 10.43 18.86
C VAL A 425 -21.67 9.39 18.61
N ALA A 426 -22.14 9.28 17.36
CA ALA A 426 -22.94 8.14 16.92
C ALA A 426 -22.15 6.84 17.00
N GLY A 427 -22.78 5.74 17.44
CA GLY A 427 -22.12 4.44 17.65
C GLY A 427 -21.24 3.99 16.48
N ARG A 428 -21.77 4.06 15.25
CA ARG A 428 -21.06 3.68 14.01
C ARG A 428 -19.86 4.55 13.60
N LEU A 429 -19.47 5.52 14.43
CA LEU A 429 -18.26 6.32 14.25
C LEU A 429 -17.15 5.96 15.24
N ILE A 430 -17.45 5.20 16.30
CA ILE A 430 -16.52 4.94 17.41
C ILE A 430 -15.22 4.29 16.94
N ASP A 431 -15.28 3.27 16.09
CA ASP A 431 -14.08 2.55 15.59
C ASP A 431 -13.29 3.34 14.54
N SER A 432 -13.81 4.50 14.14
CA SER A 432 -13.08 5.47 13.31
C SER A 432 -12.44 6.59 14.14
N LEU A 433 -12.67 6.64 15.46
CA LEU A 433 -11.99 7.57 16.37
C LEU A 433 -10.58 7.07 16.68
N ASP A 434 -9.58 7.80 16.21
CA ASP A 434 -8.18 7.46 16.47
C ASP A 434 -7.30 8.70 16.74
N ILE A 435 -6.21 8.48 17.47
CA ILE A 435 -5.35 9.54 18.02
C ILE A 435 -3.88 9.13 17.87
N PHE A 436 -3.11 9.88 17.07
CA PHE A 436 -1.73 9.55 16.73
C PHE A 436 -0.77 10.63 17.18
N ALA A 437 0.35 10.26 17.81
CA ALA A 437 1.46 11.18 18.00
C ALA A 437 2.15 11.46 16.65
N LEU A 438 2.39 12.74 16.36
CA LEU A 438 3.20 13.19 15.21
C LEU A 438 4.70 12.93 15.46
N SER A 439 5.49 12.94 14.38
CA SER A 439 6.95 12.83 14.48
C SER A 439 7.58 14.13 14.99
N GLU A 440 8.77 14.03 15.60
CA GLU A 440 9.53 15.20 16.08
C GLU A 440 9.99 16.12 14.94
N ASP A 441 10.05 15.62 13.71
CA ASP A 441 10.40 16.34 12.49
C ASP A 441 9.18 16.64 11.58
N ASN A 442 7.96 16.63 12.13
CA ASN A 442 6.74 16.93 11.38
C ASN A 442 6.76 18.36 10.80
N LEU A 443 6.51 18.51 9.50
CA LEU A 443 6.59 19.78 8.75
C LEU A 443 5.84 20.96 9.41
N TYR A 444 4.72 20.69 10.08
CA TYR A 444 3.86 21.72 10.68
C TYR A 444 4.09 21.92 12.18
N LEU A 445 4.25 20.83 12.92
CA LEU A 445 4.41 20.82 14.40
C LEU A 445 5.73 20.17 14.88
N PRO A 446 6.91 20.63 14.45
CA PRO A 446 8.20 19.99 14.77
C PRO A 446 8.75 20.40 16.15
N SER A 447 9.74 19.64 16.63
CA SER A 447 10.42 19.81 17.93
C SER A 447 11.14 21.17 18.09
N GLU A 448 11.52 21.78 16.97
CA GLU A 448 12.15 23.09 16.87
C GLU A 448 11.23 24.27 17.23
N MET A 449 9.94 24.02 17.46
CA MET A 449 8.96 25.05 17.81
C MET A 449 9.31 25.77 19.13
N PRO A 450 9.26 27.11 19.16
CA PRO A 450 9.31 27.87 20.41
C PRO A 450 8.19 27.43 21.36
N GLY A 451 8.57 26.85 22.49
CA GLY A 451 7.64 26.33 23.51
C GLY A 451 7.30 24.84 23.42
N TYR A 452 7.92 24.08 22.51
CA TYR A 452 7.74 22.62 22.44
C TYR A 452 8.07 21.93 23.78
N ILE A 453 7.21 21.01 24.22
CA ILE A 453 7.34 20.23 25.47
C ILE A 453 7.05 18.73 25.33
N GLY A 454 6.60 18.30 24.14
CA GLY A 454 6.18 16.93 23.81
C GLY A 454 5.45 16.94 22.47
N ALA A 455 5.23 15.77 21.88
CA ALA A 455 4.65 15.65 20.54
C ALA A 455 3.30 16.36 20.37
N GLY A 456 3.08 16.91 19.17
CA GLY A 456 1.73 17.17 18.66
C GLY A 456 1.01 15.87 18.32
N TYR A 457 -0.31 15.92 18.26
CA TYR A 457 -1.18 14.77 18.01
C TYR A 457 -2.23 15.07 16.94
N GLU A 458 -2.39 14.13 16.01
CA GLU A 458 -3.46 14.12 15.01
C GLU A 458 -4.65 13.31 15.51
N PHE A 459 -5.85 13.84 15.33
CA PHE A 459 -7.11 13.21 15.71
C PHE A 459 -7.93 12.97 14.45
N GLU A 460 -8.48 11.77 14.30
CA GLU A 460 -9.29 11.38 13.14
C GLU A 460 -10.67 10.86 13.55
N LEU A 461 -11.67 11.09 12.68
CA LEU A 461 -13.01 10.53 12.75
C LEU A 461 -13.57 10.44 11.31
N SER A 462 -14.28 9.37 10.95
CA SER A 462 -14.94 9.25 9.64
C SER A 462 -16.34 9.90 9.60
N GLY A 463 -16.52 11.02 10.31
CA GLY A 463 -17.80 11.73 10.47
C GLY A 463 -17.66 13.06 11.23
N GLU A 464 -18.77 13.77 11.40
CA GLU A 464 -18.87 15.05 12.14
C GLU A 464 -19.34 14.85 13.59
N PHE A 465 -19.05 15.81 14.48
CA PHE A 465 -19.53 15.85 15.87
C PHE A 465 -19.82 17.29 16.32
N GLU A 466 -20.68 17.50 17.32
CA GLU A 466 -21.02 18.86 17.80
C GLU A 466 -19.98 19.45 18.77
N GLU A 467 -19.56 18.69 19.78
CA GLU A 467 -18.58 19.11 20.78
C GLU A 467 -17.83 17.91 21.38
N ALA A 468 -16.54 18.09 21.69
CA ALA A 468 -15.73 17.17 22.48
C ALA A 468 -14.94 17.93 23.55
N THR A 469 -14.54 17.23 24.61
CA THR A 469 -13.59 17.72 25.62
C THR A 469 -12.22 17.15 25.32
N LEU A 470 -11.28 17.99 24.90
CA LEU A 470 -9.88 17.62 24.74
C LEU A 470 -9.13 17.94 26.03
N THR A 471 -8.43 16.96 26.59
CA THR A 471 -7.61 17.10 27.80
C THR A 471 -6.20 16.58 27.54
N PHE A 472 -5.18 17.40 27.71
CA PHE A 472 -3.78 16.96 27.72
C PHE A 472 -3.28 16.80 29.15
N THR A 473 -2.73 15.63 29.48
CA THR A 473 -1.96 15.38 30.70
C THR A 473 -0.48 15.60 30.42
N PHE A 474 0.26 16.25 31.33
CA PHE A 474 1.67 16.57 31.14
C PHE A 474 2.57 16.13 32.32
N ASN A 475 3.83 15.81 32.01
CA ASN A 475 4.82 15.32 32.99
C ASN A 475 5.21 16.41 34.01
N THR A 476 5.28 16.04 35.29
CA THR A 476 5.67 16.90 36.42
C THR A 476 7.06 17.53 36.28
N ASP A 477 7.98 16.90 35.55
CA ASP A 477 9.35 17.40 35.38
C ASP A 477 9.39 18.75 34.61
N LEU A 478 8.35 19.06 33.83
CA LEU A 478 8.19 20.35 33.16
C LEU A 478 8.02 21.54 34.13
N LEU A 479 7.60 21.27 35.38
CA LEU A 479 7.39 22.28 36.42
C LEU A 479 8.70 22.86 37.00
N GLU A 480 9.88 22.33 36.64
CA GLU A 480 11.17 22.93 37.04
C GLU A 480 11.50 24.22 36.25
N LYS A 481 10.76 24.52 35.16
CA LYS A 481 10.90 25.76 34.38
C LYS A 481 10.33 26.97 35.12
N GLU A 482 11.10 28.05 35.20
CA GLU A 482 10.63 29.33 35.76
C GLU A 482 9.61 29.99 34.81
N ASP A 483 8.41 30.25 35.31
CA ASP A 483 7.23 30.78 34.59
C ASP A 483 6.65 29.91 33.44
N PHE A 484 6.66 28.59 33.56
CA PHE A 484 5.95 27.68 32.64
C PHE A 484 4.43 27.96 32.58
N GLU A 485 3.89 28.11 31.37
CA GLU A 485 2.45 28.39 31.14
C GLU A 485 1.92 27.49 30.01
N PRO A 486 1.34 26.31 30.32
CA PRO A 486 0.90 25.36 29.31
C PRO A 486 -0.41 25.78 28.65
N ALA A 487 -0.47 25.77 27.31
CA ALA A 487 -1.70 25.98 26.55
C ALA A 487 -1.80 25.06 25.33
N ILE A 488 -3.04 24.69 25.00
CA ILE A 488 -3.40 23.90 23.84
C ILE A 488 -3.59 24.81 22.63
N TYR A 489 -2.99 24.44 21.51
CA TYR A 489 -3.22 25.01 20.19
C TYR A 489 -3.73 23.95 19.23
N TYR A 490 -4.42 24.39 18.18
CA TYR A 490 -4.69 23.56 17.00
C TYR A 490 -4.09 24.19 15.75
N TYR A 491 -3.79 23.35 14.77
CA TYR A 491 -3.32 23.78 13.47
C TYR A 491 -4.51 23.90 12.50
N ASP A 492 -4.79 25.12 12.05
CA ASP A 492 -5.69 25.41 10.93
C ASP A 492 -4.94 25.08 9.63
N GLU A 493 -5.24 23.94 8.99
CA GLU A 493 -4.57 23.52 7.74
C GLU A 493 -4.92 24.39 6.53
N GLU A 494 -6.08 25.07 6.51
CA GLU A 494 -6.49 25.90 5.37
C GLU A 494 -5.72 27.23 5.36
N GLU A 495 -5.56 27.91 6.49
CA GLU A 495 -4.69 29.10 6.61
C GLU A 495 -3.25 28.75 7.01
N GLN A 496 -2.94 27.48 7.30
CA GLN A 496 -1.65 27.03 7.86
C GLN A 496 -1.27 27.75 9.16
N PHE A 497 -2.22 27.86 10.09
CA PHE A 497 -2.13 28.75 11.25
C PHE A 497 -2.37 28.07 12.61
N MET A 498 -1.43 28.27 13.53
CA MET A 498 -1.56 27.91 14.95
C MET A 498 -2.59 28.78 15.68
N GLU A 499 -3.79 28.27 15.89
CA GLU A 499 -4.89 28.97 16.57
C GLU A 499 -4.98 28.59 18.06
N TYR A 500 -5.14 29.62 18.91
CA TYR A 500 -5.32 29.47 20.35
C TYR A 500 -6.77 29.08 20.66
N LEU A 501 -6.96 28.00 21.42
CA LEU A 501 -8.28 27.63 21.94
C LEU A 501 -8.62 28.52 23.15
N ASP A 502 -9.62 29.40 23.03
CA ASP A 502 -10.16 30.16 24.17
C ASP A 502 -10.75 29.20 25.24
N GLN A 503 -10.90 29.68 26.49
CA GLN A 503 -11.58 29.00 27.60
C GLN A 503 -10.93 27.70 28.15
N GLN A 504 -9.61 27.56 28.05
CA GLN A 504 -8.90 26.41 28.63
C GLN A 504 -8.92 26.44 30.17
N GLU A 505 -9.05 25.27 30.80
CA GLU A 505 -8.92 25.07 32.24
C GLU A 505 -7.64 24.29 32.55
N ILE A 506 -6.78 24.83 33.42
CA ILE A 506 -5.53 24.18 33.86
C ILE A 506 -5.70 23.64 35.29
N ASP A 507 -5.60 22.33 35.45
CA ASP A 507 -5.57 21.65 36.76
C ASP A 507 -4.13 21.33 37.14
N TRP A 508 -3.59 22.14 38.05
CA TRP A 508 -2.22 22.00 38.56
C TRP A 508 -2.04 20.90 39.62
N ASP A 509 -3.13 20.36 40.20
CA ASP A 509 -3.05 19.23 41.13
C ASP A 509 -3.03 17.89 40.36
N ASN A 510 -3.72 17.82 39.21
CA ASN A 510 -3.74 16.65 38.32
C ASN A 510 -2.75 16.72 37.13
N HIS A 511 -2.13 17.88 36.88
CA HIS A 511 -1.22 18.15 35.76
C HIS A 511 -1.89 18.00 34.38
N THR A 512 -3.06 18.63 34.24
CA THR A 512 -3.81 18.63 32.97
C THR A 512 -4.16 20.04 32.49
N VAL A 513 -4.33 20.17 31.18
CA VAL A 513 -5.02 21.30 30.54
C VAL A 513 -6.17 20.73 29.73
N SER A 514 -7.38 21.27 29.87
CA SER A 514 -8.56 20.85 29.12
C SER A 514 -9.28 22.01 28.45
N THR A 515 -9.98 21.73 27.35
CA THR A 515 -10.84 22.69 26.65
C THR A 515 -11.90 22.00 25.81
N LYS A 516 -12.85 22.77 25.26
CA LYS A 516 -13.88 22.29 24.33
C LYS A 516 -13.46 22.53 22.88
N ILE A 517 -13.65 21.51 22.05
CA ILE A 517 -13.40 21.52 20.60
C ILE A 517 -14.65 21.05 19.85
N ASN A 518 -14.77 21.40 18.57
CA ASN A 518 -15.97 21.17 17.74
C ASN A 518 -15.62 20.69 16.31
N HIS A 519 -14.41 20.18 16.15
CA HIS A 519 -13.83 19.59 14.94
C HIS A 519 -12.58 18.80 15.39
N PHE A 520 -12.00 17.99 14.52
CA PHE A 520 -10.65 17.46 14.73
C PHE A 520 -9.64 18.07 13.76
N SER A 521 -8.39 18.09 14.22
CA SER A 521 -7.20 18.55 13.49
C SER A 521 -5.96 18.02 14.23
N LYS A 522 -4.78 18.54 13.87
CA LYS A 522 -3.54 18.39 14.63
C LYS A 522 -3.55 19.37 15.82
N TYR A 523 -3.47 18.86 17.05
CA TYR A 523 -3.41 19.62 18.30
C TYR A 523 -2.06 19.45 18.99
N ILE A 524 -1.62 20.44 19.77
CA ILE A 524 -0.39 20.36 20.56
C ILE A 524 -0.52 21.15 21.87
N LEU A 525 0.06 20.64 22.95
CA LEU A 525 0.27 21.38 24.19
C LEU A 525 1.67 22.00 24.16
N ILE A 526 1.77 23.32 24.35
CA ILE A 526 3.05 24.06 24.35
C ILE A 526 3.18 24.98 25.57
N ASP A 527 4.42 25.32 25.90
CA ASP A 527 4.79 26.40 26.81
C ASP A 527 4.51 27.75 26.11
N ASP A 528 3.28 28.25 26.27
CA ASP A 528 2.74 29.42 25.57
C ASP A 528 3.60 30.66 25.82
N LYS A 529 4.25 30.74 26.99
CA LYS A 529 5.15 31.85 27.32
C LYS A 529 6.41 31.88 26.44
N GLU A 530 6.99 30.73 26.09
CA GLU A 530 8.10 30.68 25.12
C GLU A 530 7.60 30.88 23.68
N TYR A 531 6.40 30.40 23.36
CA TYR A 531 5.77 30.60 22.06
C TYR A 531 5.47 32.09 21.79
N GLN A 532 4.86 32.83 22.72
CA GLN A 532 4.60 34.27 22.53
C GLN A 532 5.89 35.10 22.40
N LYS A 533 7.02 34.69 23.00
CA LYS A 533 8.32 35.36 22.78
C LYS A 533 8.78 35.30 21.34
N ALA A 534 8.37 34.27 20.57
CA ALA A 534 8.61 34.26 19.13
C ALA A 534 7.90 35.43 18.42
N TRP A 535 6.78 35.90 18.96
CA TRP A 535 5.92 36.94 18.40
C TRP A 535 6.12 38.34 19.02
N GLU A 536 7.01 38.50 20.01
CA GLU A 536 7.38 39.82 20.58
C GLU A 536 8.11 40.74 19.56
N GLU A 537 8.78 40.16 18.55
CA GLU A 537 9.34 40.92 17.42
C GLU A 537 8.25 41.18 16.36
N GLU A 538 7.53 42.31 16.47
CA GLU A 538 6.49 42.71 15.51
C GLU A 538 7.00 42.75 14.05
N ILE A 539 6.57 41.79 13.23
CA ILE A 539 6.70 41.81 11.78
C ILE A 539 5.67 42.80 11.20
N ARG A 540 6.11 43.72 10.34
CA ARG A 540 5.25 44.74 9.74
C ARG A 540 4.27 44.17 8.72
N VAL A 541 3.02 44.63 8.79
CA VAL A 541 1.99 44.38 7.77
C VAL A 541 2.40 44.97 6.41
N PRO A 542 2.41 44.19 5.31
CA PRO A 542 2.71 44.66 3.95
C PRO A 542 1.91 45.91 3.53
N TRP A 543 2.54 46.78 2.74
CA TRP A 543 2.06 48.13 2.38
C TRP A 543 0.74 48.19 1.59
N ASP A 544 0.30 47.07 1.04
CA ASP A 544 -0.85 46.87 0.16
C ASP A 544 -2.03 46.17 0.85
N ASN A 545 -1.81 45.60 2.03
CA ASN A 545 -2.85 45.01 2.86
C ASN A 545 -3.67 46.11 3.58
N GLU A 546 -5.00 45.97 3.68
CA GLU A 546 -5.87 46.99 4.29
C GLU A 546 -5.63 47.21 5.81
N LEU A 547 -4.99 46.25 6.49
CA LEU A 547 -4.57 46.38 7.90
C LEU A 547 -3.27 47.20 8.06
N HIS A 548 -2.66 47.67 6.97
CA HIS A 548 -1.42 48.44 7.01
C HIS A 548 -1.61 49.81 7.69
N LYS A 549 -0.85 50.03 8.77
CA LYS A 549 -0.93 51.24 9.60
C LYS A 549 0.10 52.29 9.13
N PRO A 550 -0.33 53.48 8.65
CA PRO A 550 0.57 54.50 8.13
C PRO A 550 1.51 55.04 9.21
N LEU A 551 2.69 55.51 8.83
CA LEU A 551 3.79 55.75 9.77
C LEU A 551 3.98 57.22 10.17
N ASP A 552 4.06 57.49 11.47
CA ASP A 552 4.42 58.77 12.08
C ASP A 552 5.82 58.70 12.74
N ILE A 553 6.83 59.35 12.14
CA ILE A 553 8.19 59.44 12.71
C ILE A 553 8.46 60.82 13.33
N ALA A 554 8.92 60.86 14.58
CA ALA A 554 9.53 62.04 15.20
C ALA A 554 11.06 61.89 15.23
N LEU A 555 11.75 62.63 14.34
CA LEU A 555 13.21 62.69 14.30
C LEU A 555 13.69 63.65 15.40
N VAL A 556 14.41 63.12 16.38
CA VAL A 556 15.01 63.86 17.50
C VAL A 556 16.51 63.93 17.28
N ILE A 557 16.99 65.06 16.76
CA ILE A 557 18.34 65.20 16.23
C ILE A 557 19.15 66.10 17.16
N ASP A 558 20.23 65.54 17.72
CA ASP A 558 21.17 66.27 18.58
C ASP A 558 21.80 67.45 17.82
N SER A 559 21.64 68.62 18.42
CA SER A 559 22.14 69.91 17.97
C SER A 559 23.13 70.51 18.96
N SER A 560 23.67 69.72 19.90
CA SER A 560 24.60 70.18 20.93
C SER A 560 25.98 70.61 20.38
N GLY A 561 26.78 71.25 21.24
CA GLY A 561 28.10 71.76 20.87
C GLY A 561 29.15 70.69 20.51
N SER A 562 29.01 69.46 21.04
CA SER A 562 29.90 68.33 20.74
C SER A 562 29.78 67.84 19.30
N MET A 563 28.59 67.97 18.70
CA MET A 563 28.33 67.66 17.29
C MET A 563 29.26 68.41 16.32
N ARG A 564 29.89 69.54 16.70
CA ARG A 564 30.91 70.22 15.88
C ARG A 564 32.20 69.43 15.71
N SER A 565 32.50 68.54 16.65
CA SER A 565 33.72 67.74 16.69
C SER A 565 33.48 66.32 16.19
N ASN A 566 32.36 65.72 16.56
CA ASN A 566 32.02 64.35 16.16
C ASN A 566 31.34 64.29 14.79
N ASP A 567 30.52 65.30 14.41
CA ASP A 567 29.92 65.44 13.08
C ASP A 567 30.21 66.82 12.45
N PRO A 568 31.49 67.11 12.10
CA PRO A 568 31.90 68.39 11.52
C PRO A 568 31.38 68.62 10.08
N LYS A 569 30.84 67.59 9.42
CA LYS A 569 30.29 67.65 8.06
C LYS A 569 28.77 67.81 8.04
N GLY A 570 28.08 67.44 9.11
CA GLY A 570 26.62 67.39 9.17
C GLY A 570 26.02 66.10 8.59
N ILE A 571 26.75 64.96 8.62
CA ILE A 571 26.28 63.68 8.08
C ILE A 571 24.97 63.24 8.73
N ARG A 572 24.70 63.60 9.99
CA ARG A 572 23.39 63.33 10.61
C ARG A 572 22.23 63.96 9.86
N LYS A 573 22.45 65.10 9.18
CA LYS A 573 21.46 65.78 8.32
C LYS A 573 21.34 65.13 6.95
N GLN A 574 22.34 64.38 6.51
CA GLN A 574 22.28 63.58 5.29
C GLN A 574 21.47 62.31 5.57
N ALA A 575 21.92 61.49 6.53
CA ALA A 575 21.27 60.25 6.96
C ALA A 575 19.77 60.44 7.26
N THR A 576 19.41 61.47 8.06
CA THR A 576 18.00 61.77 8.36
C THR A 576 17.19 62.28 7.18
N LYS A 577 17.81 62.89 6.16
CA LYS A 577 17.11 63.27 4.91
C LYS A 577 16.90 62.06 3.99
N GLU A 578 17.87 61.16 3.92
CA GLU A 578 17.79 59.94 3.12
C GLU A 578 16.70 59.00 3.67
N LEU A 579 16.55 58.94 5.00
CA LEU A 579 15.39 58.33 5.68
C LEU A 579 14.05 59.04 5.37
N VAL A 580 14.03 60.38 5.32
CA VAL A 580 12.81 61.12 4.92
C VAL A 580 12.46 60.89 3.45
N ASP A 581 13.45 60.61 2.60
CA ASP A 581 13.23 60.36 1.18
C ASP A 581 12.72 58.95 0.87
N SER A 582 12.88 57.95 1.75
CA SER A 582 12.25 56.62 1.59
C SER A 582 10.80 56.51 2.08
N LEU A 583 10.33 57.40 2.98
CA LEU A 583 8.95 57.40 3.52
C LEU A 583 7.85 57.33 2.44
N ALA A 584 6.72 56.68 2.72
CA ALA A 584 5.57 56.65 1.82
C ALA A 584 4.81 58.00 1.78
N ASN A 585 3.92 58.16 0.79
CA ASN A 585 3.16 59.42 0.61
C ASN A 585 2.14 59.72 1.73
N ASN A 586 1.74 58.69 2.49
CA ASN A 586 0.84 58.82 3.63
C ASN A 586 1.59 58.97 4.97
N ASP A 587 2.89 58.65 4.99
CA ASP A 587 3.70 58.76 6.20
C ASP A 587 3.99 60.22 6.52
N ARG A 588 4.17 60.52 7.81
CA ARG A 588 4.38 61.89 8.28
C ARG A 588 5.61 61.93 9.18
N VAL A 589 6.45 62.92 8.94
CA VAL A 589 7.63 63.16 9.76
C VAL A 589 7.51 64.50 10.51
N SER A 590 7.87 64.49 11.79
CA SER A 590 8.15 65.69 12.58
C SER A 590 9.64 65.76 12.89
N VAL A 591 10.18 66.99 13.03
CA VAL A 591 11.61 67.21 13.23
C VAL A 591 11.80 68.07 14.48
N VAL A 592 12.54 67.51 15.43
CA VAL A 592 12.90 68.11 16.71
C VAL A 592 14.42 68.27 16.75
N ASP A 593 14.86 69.51 16.88
CA ASP A 593 16.24 69.87 17.25
C ASP A 593 16.34 69.84 18.77
N PHE A 594 17.43 69.31 19.34
CA PHE A 594 17.64 69.38 20.79
C PHE A 594 19.09 69.61 21.23
N ASP A 595 19.24 70.54 22.16
CA ASP A 595 20.47 70.91 22.86
C ASP A 595 20.23 70.78 24.39
N SER A 596 20.50 71.82 25.17
CA SER A 596 20.01 72.01 26.53
C SER A 596 18.49 72.29 26.59
N ARG A 597 17.83 72.43 25.44
CA ARG A 597 16.37 72.56 25.24
C ARG A 597 15.96 71.72 24.03
N ALA A 598 14.70 71.78 23.62
CA ALA A 598 14.25 71.20 22.36
C ALA A 598 13.36 72.18 21.60
N TYR A 599 13.48 72.19 20.28
CA TYR A 599 12.76 73.06 19.36
C TYR A 599 12.12 72.23 18.25
N LEU A 600 10.79 72.34 18.13
CA LEU A 600 10.05 71.73 17.03
C LEU A 600 10.29 72.54 15.74
N LEU A 601 11.10 71.98 14.82
CA LEU A 601 11.42 72.60 13.53
C LEU A 601 10.33 72.37 12.47
N THR A 602 9.60 71.25 12.56
CA THR A 602 8.27 71.08 11.96
C THR A 602 7.43 70.08 12.77
N PRO A 603 6.12 70.33 12.98
CA PRO A 603 5.17 69.27 13.33
C PRO A 603 5.03 68.28 12.17
N PHE A 604 4.34 67.16 12.43
CA PHE A 604 4.09 66.09 11.46
C PHE A 604 3.65 66.59 10.08
N THR A 605 4.31 66.07 9.04
CA THR A 605 4.02 66.44 7.66
C THR A 605 4.50 65.33 6.71
N ASN A 606 3.68 64.99 5.72
CA ASN A 606 4.05 64.12 4.58
C ASN A 606 4.77 64.89 3.45
N ASN A 607 4.93 66.21 3.59
CA ASN A 607 5.69 67.01 2.64
C ASN A 607 7.21 66.85 2.89
N LYS A 608 7.84 65.91 2.17
CA LYS A 608 9.27 65.60 2.27
C LYS A 608 10.15 66.84 2.19
N ASP A 609 9.92 67.75 1.24
CA ASP A 609 10.74 68.96 1.09
C ASP A 609 10.68 69.89 2.30
N LYS A 610 9.50 70.07 2.91
CA LYS A 610 9.32 70.84 4.15
C LYS A 610 10.04 70.18 5.33
N ALA A 611 10.08 68.86 5.39
CA ALA A 611 10.82 68.11 6.40
C ALA A 611 12.34 68.22 6.21
N LYS A 612 12.84 68.02 4.99
CA LYS A 612 14.27 68.19 4.66
C LYS A 612 14.74 69.63 4.91
N ALA A 613 13.91 70.63 4.59
CA ALA A 613 14.14 72.04 4.92
C ALA A 613 13.90 72.40 6.41
N ALA A 614 13.41 71.46 7.23
CA ALA A 614 13.49 71.55 8.69
C ALA A 614 14.82 70.98 9.19
N ILE A 615 15.23 69.79 8.72
CA ILE A 615 16.52 69.15 9.06
C ILE A 615 17.72 70.08 8.75
N ASP A 616 17.67 70.84 7.65
CA ASP A 616 18.71 71.83 7.33
C ASP A 616 18.96 72.87 8.43
N LYS A 617 17.94 73.20 9.23
CA LYS A 617 18.01 74.21 10.29
C LYS A 617 18.61 73.71 11.60
N VAL A 618 18.74 72.39 11.79
CA VAL A 618 19.33 71.80 13.01
C VAL A 618 20.72 72.38 13.23
N ASP A 619 21.04 72.88 14.42
CA ASP A 619 22.33 73.55 14.68
C ASP A 619 23.36 72.65 15.39
N SER A 620 24.41 73.25 15.97
CA SER A 620 25.47 72.58 16.73
C SER A 620 25.92 73.55 17.84
N SER A 621 25.14 73.79 18.87
CA SER A 621 25.43 74.68 19.99
C SER A 621 24.71 74.24 21.28
N GLY A 622 25.10 74.79 22.45
CA GLY A 622 24.56 74.34 23.74
C GLY A 622 25.19 73.04 24.27
N GLY A 623 24.64 72.53 25.38
CA GLY A 623 24.88 71.17 25.91
C GLY A 623 23.80 70.18 25.45
N THR A 624 23.62 69.06 26.15
CA THR A 624 22.74 67.94 25.71
C THR A 624 21.69 67.59 26.78
N SER A 625 20.43 67.38 26.37
CA SER A 625 19.31 67.04 27.27
C SER A 625 18.32 66.08 26.63
N LEU A 626 18.52 64.77 26.87
CA LEU A 626 17.69 63.68 26.33
C LEU A 626 16.22 63.82 26.77
N THR A 627 15.96 64.24 28.01
CA THR A 627 14.60 64.58 28.50
C THR A 627 13.91 65.61 27.59
N ALA A 628 14.62 66.63 27.10
CA ALA A 628 14.01 67.70 26.31
C ALA A 628 13.59 67.19 24.91
N GLY A 629 14.49 66.48 24.22
CA GLY A 629 14.24 65.93 22.89
C GLY A 629 13.09 64.94 22.86
N ILE A 630 13.17 63.87 23.67
CA ILE A 630 12.13 62.83 23.75
C ILE A 630 10.78 63.42 24.17
N LYS A 631 10.76 64.35 25.15
CA LYS A 631 9.49 64.99 25.55
C LYS A 631 8.87 65.80 24.41
N MET A 632 9.64 66.59 23.68
CA MET A 632 9.12 67.40 22.56
C MET A 632 8.56 66.51 21.43
N ALA A 633 9.13 65.33 21.22
CA ALA A 633 8.61 64.32 20.30
C ALA A 633 7.33 63.62 20.80
N LEU A 634 7.31 63.16 22.06
CA LEU A 634 6.09 62.60 22.70
C LEU A 634 4.94 63.60 22.73
N GLU A 635 5.24 64.88 22.90
CA GLU A 635 4.25 65.96 22.77
C GLU A 635 3.69 66.12 21.34
N GLN A 636 4.25 65.50 20.29
CA GLN A 636 3.60 65.49 18.96
C GLN A 636 2.55 64.38 18.88
N PHE A 637 2.79 63.22 19.50
CA PHE A 637 1.87 62.09 19.55
C PHE A 637 0.72 62.29 20.55
N THR A 638 0.96 63.01 21.65
CA THR A 638 0.02 63.13 22.80
C THR A 638 -0.80 64.44 22.83
N LYS A 639 -0.60 65.35 21.88
CA LYS A 639 -1.43 66.57 21.78
C LYS A 639 -2.86 66.19 21.37
N ALA A 640 -3.84 66.67 22.14
CA ALA A 640 -5.25 66.44 21.85
C ALA A 640 -5.61 66.91 20.43
N PRO A 641 -6.28 66.07 19.61
CA PRO A 641 -6.40 66.33 18.18
C PRO A 641 -7.33 67.51 17.88
N ASP A 642 -6.78 68.51 17.21
CA ASP A 642 -7.60 69.49 16.47
C ASP A 642 -8.45 68.76 15.41
N LYS A 643 -9.61 69.36 15.11
CA LYS A 643 -10.72 68.67 14.43
C LYS A 643 -10.33 68.16 13.03
N GLY A 644 -10.30 66.83 12.87
CA GLY A 644 -10.07 66.15 11.59
C GLY A 644 -8.70 65.47 11.47
N TYR A 645 -8.24 64.78 12.51
CA TYR A 645 -7.03 63.95 12.44
C TYR A 645 -7.33 62.59 11.81
N GLU A 646 -6.80 62.35 10.60
CA GLU A 646 -7.02 61.14 9.78
C GLU A 646 -6.05 59.99 10.13
N HIS A 647 -5.15 60.18 11.10
CA HIS A 647 -4.21 59.17 11.61
C HIS A 647 -4.29 59.14 13.14
N ARG A 648 -4.98 58.14 13.68
CA ARG A 648 -4.94 57.77 15.12
C ARG A 648 -4.24 56.43 15.33
N ASP A 649 -4.49 55.53 14.39
CA ASP A 649 -4.07 54.14 14.38
C ASP A 649 -2.74 53.95 13.63
N SER A 650 -2.00 55.05 13.44
CA SER A 650 -0.65 55.06 12.89
C SER A 650 0.37 54.35 13.79
N LEU A 651 1.41 53.79 13.15
CA LEU A 651 2.64 53.41 13.83
C LEU A 651 3.38 54.69 14.25
N LYS A 652 3.93 54.72 15.47
CA LYS A 652 4.42 55.97 16.10
C LYS A 652 5.84 55.80 16.60
N TYR A 653 6.82 56.34 15.90
CA TYR A 653 8.23 56.15 16.25
C TYR A 653 8.95 57.44 16.60
N ILE A 654 9.84 57.36 17.58
CA ILE A 654 10.87 58.37 17.82
C ILE A 654 12.19 57.79 17.36
N ILE A 655 12.96 58.52 16.56
CA ILE A 655 14.34 58.16 16.23
C ILE A 655 15.24 59.25 16.82
N MET A 656 15.93 58.92 17.91
CA MET A 656 16.80 59.86 18.63
C MET A 656 18.27 59.60 18.33
N LEU A 657 18.93 60.55 17.66
CA LEU A 657 20.37 60.55 17.43
C LEU A 657 21.05 61.49 18.45
N THR A 658 22.12 61.02 19.11
CA THR A 658 22.88 61.79 20.11
C THR A 658 24.36 61.40 20.16
N ASP A 659 25.27 62.37 20.34
CA ASP A 659 26.71 62.11 20.60
C ASP A 659 27.10 62.22 22.08
N GLY A 660 26.24 62.87 22.87
CA GLY A 660 26.48 63.18 24.27
C GLY A 660 25.67 62.35 25.25
N ASP A 661 26.12 62.42 26.51
CA ASP A 661 25.36 62.08 27.70
C ASP A 661 24.55 63.30 28.18
N GLY A 662 23.36 63.06 28.72
CA GLY A 662 22.49 64.12 29.23
C GLY A 662 21.46 63.60 30.23
N PRO A 663 20.81 64.50 31.00
CA PRO A 663 19.71 64.09 31.88
C PRO A 663 18.58 63.47 31.07
N TYR A 664 18.06 62.36 31.61
CA TYR A 664 16.90 61.65 31.08
C TYR A 664 15.90 61.37 32.22
N ASP A 665 14.61 61.32 31.87
CA ASP A 665 13.52 61.02 32.81
C ASP A 665 12.84 59.71 32.37
N LYS A 666 13.02 58.62 33.13
CA LYS A 666 12.45 57.30 32.81
C LYS A 666 10.92 57.29 32.76
N ASN A 667 10.24 58.29 33.32
CA ASN A 667 8.79 58.43 33.13
C ASN A 667 8.42 58.71 31.66
N LEU A 668 9.35 59.23 30.83
CA LEU A 668 9.12 59.40 29.40
C LEU A 668 9.16 58.07 28.64
N THR A 669 10.02 57.12 29.03
CA THR A 669 10.01 55.76 28.47
C THR A 669 8.68 55.07 28.72
N LYS A 670 8.19 55.17 29.96
CA LYS A 670 6.86 54.67 30.30
C LYS A 670 5.76 55.40 29.52
N LEU A 671 5.79 56.74 29.45
CA LEU A 671 4.79 57.51 28.71
C LEU A 671 4.76 57.14 27.21
N ALA A 672 5.90 56.81 26.62
CA ALA A 672 5.99 56.32 25.25
C ALA A 672 5.28 54.96 25.10
N ARG A 673 5.61 53.99 25.96
CA ARG A 673 4.95 52.67 26.02
C ARG A 673 3.43 52.80 26.24
N ASP A 674 3.01 53.60 27.23
CA ASP A 674 1.61 53.88 27.59
C ASP A 674 0.82 54.61 26.45
N ASN A 675 1.46 55.00 25.34
CA ASN A 675 0.83 55.63 24.17
C ASN A 675 1.16 54.90 22.84
N ASN A 676 1.71 53.69 22.91
CA ASN A 676 2.20 52.88 21.79
C ASN A 676 3.18 53.66 20.88
N VAL A 677 4.21 54.26 21.49
CA VAL A 677 5.31 54.96 20.80
C VAL A 677 6.62 54.21 21.01
N ILE A 678 7.20 53.66 19.92
CA ILE A 678 8.49 52.95 19.94
C ILE A 678 9.64 53.96 19.79
N ILE A 679 10.74 53.80 20.54
CA ILE A 679 11.90 54.69 20.50
C ILE A 679 13.12 53.93 19.95
N PHE A 680 13.57 54.28 18.75
CA PHE A 680 14.88 53.90 18.23
C PHE A 680 15.94 54.91 18.67
N THR A 681 17.15 54.46 19.01
CA THR A 681 18.21 55.34 19.53
C THR A 681 19.53 55.12 18.80
N VAL A 682 20.16 56.20 18.33
CA VAL A 682 21.44 56.17 17.61
C VAL A 682 22.50 56.89 18.44
N GLY A 683 23.48 56.14 18.93
CA GLY A 683 24.65 56.70 19.60
C GLY A 683 25.75 57.05 18.60
N LEU A 684 26.34 58.24 18.72
CA LEU A 684 27.49 58.67 17.91
C LEU A 684 28.77 58.77 18.74
N GLY A 685 29.80 58.03 18.36
CA GLY A 685 31.15 58.12 18.94
C GLY A 685 31.25 57.62 20.39
N SER A 686 32.26 58.07 21.13
CA SER A 686 32.58 57.56 22.47
C SER A 686 32.07 58.43 23.64
N GLY A 687 31.30 59.49 23.36
CA GLY A 687 30.75 60.40 24.38
C GLY A 687 29.40 59.96 24.98
N VAL A 688 28.77 58.95 24.39
CA VAL A 688 27.38 58.55 24.63
C VAL A 688 27.26 57.35 25.58
N LYS A 689 26.26 57.38 26.48
CA LYS A 689 25.91 56.21 27.32
C LYS A 689 25.05 55.21 26.54
N THR A 690 25.70 54.30 25.82
CA THR A 690 25.04 53.21 25.08
C THR A 690 24.10 52.36 25.95
N THR A 691 24.43 52.12 27.22
CA THR A 691 23.54 51.41 28.16
C THR A 691 22.19 52.12 28.33
N LEU A 692 22.19 53.45 28.54
CA LEU A 692 20.96 54.22 28.72
C LEU A 692 20.15 54.31 27.42
N LEU A 693 20.82 54.45 26.27
CA LEU A 693 20.15 54.45 24.97
C LEU A 693 19.53 53.10 24.63
N ARG A 694 20.20 52.00 24.98
CA ARG A 694 19.67 50.65 24.86
C ARG A 694 18.47 50.43 25.78
N GLU A 695 18.57 50.80 27.07
CA GLU A 695 17.46 50.76 28.02
C GLU A 695 16.23 51.50 27.47
N ILE A 696 16.38 52.75 27.02
CA ILE A 696 15.28 53.56 26.46
C ILE A 696 14.63 52.86 25.26
N ALA A 697 15.44 52.28 24.38
CA ALA A 697 14.95 51.63 23.17
C ALA A 697 14.21 50.34 23.51
N THR A 698 14.86 49.39 24.18
CA THR A 698 14.27 48.07 24.47
C THR A 698 13.05 48.18 25.40
N GLU A 699 13.03 49.12 26.34
CA GLU A 699 11.85 49.41 27.17
C GLU A 699 10.62 49.93 26.35
N THR A 700 10.77 50.19 25.05
CA THR A 700 9.70 50.63 24.15
C THR A 700 9.59 49.77 22.88
N LEU A 701 10.15 48.55 22.86
CA LEU A 701 10.22 47.66 21.69
C LEU A 701 11.08 48.20 20.52
N GLY A 702 11.99 49.15 20.82
CA GLY A 702 12.87 49.79 19.83
C GLY A 702 14.31 49.26 19.87
N LYS A 703 15.03 49.45 18.75
CA LYS A 703 16.43 49.02 18.58
C LYS A 703 17.43 50.16 18.85
N HIS A 704 18.61 49.81 19.38
CA HIS A 704 19.72 50.74 19.60
C HIS A 704 20.86 50.50 18.60
N PHE A 705 21.25 51.58 17.93
CA PHE A 705 22.24 51.71 16.86
C PHE A 705 23.47 52.50 17.33
N PHE A 706 24.67 52.24 16.79
CA PHE A 706 25.93 52.78 17.33
C PHE A 706 27.01 53.07 16.27
N ALA A 707 26.93 54.25 15.67
CA ALA A 707 27.97 54.75 14.77
C ALA A 707 29.25 55.15 15.53
N THR A 708 30.36 54.47 15.27
CA THR A 708 31.67 54.82 15.85
C THR A 708 32.23 56.16 15.35
N SER A 709 31.73 56.67 14.22
CA SER A 709 32.12 57.93 13.57
C SER A 709 30.95 58.49 12.75
N ALA A 710 30.96 59.79 12.41
CA ALA A 710 29.84 60.40 11.69
C ALA A 710 29.62 59.80 10.29
N GLU A 711 30.67 59.33 9.62
CA GLU A 711 30.56 58.59 8.36
C GLU A 711 29.72 57.31 8.48
N GLY A 712 29.79 56.62 9.63
CA GLY A 712 28.99 55.42 9.90
C GLY A 712 27.49 55.68 10.10
N LEU A 713 27.08 56.95 10.31
CA LEU A 713 25.66 57.29 10.46
C LEU A 713 24.82 57.01 9.21
N ILE A 714 25.44 56.84 8.03
CA ILE A 714 24.72 56.41 6.82
C ILE A 714 24.30 54.94 6.99
N GLU A 715 25.25 54.07 7.34
CA GLU A 715 25.05 52.63 7.54
C GLU A 715 23.99 52.34 8.62
N GLU A 716 24.11 52.97 9.80
CA GLU A 716 23.08 52.84 10.85
C GLU A 716 21.70 53.34 10.41
N PHE A 717 21.61 54.31 9.48
CA PHE A 717 20.33 54.82 8.98
C PHE A 717 19.76 54.01 7.82
N GLU A 718 20.58 53.28 7.05
CA GLU A 718 20.09 52.23 6.14
C GLU A 718 19.53 51.06 6.95
N ASP A 719 20.21 50.62 8.02
CA ASP A 719 19.66 49.61 8.94
C ASP A 719 18.35 50.08 9.60
N ILE A 720 18.27 51.36 10.01
CA ILE A 720 17.00 51.94 10.50
C ILE A 720 15.93 51.95 9.41
N LYS A 721 16.23 52.26 8.14
CA LYS A 721 15.24 52.14 7.06
C LYS A 721 14.73 50.71 6.95
N GLY A 722 15.61 49.72 7.05
CA GLY A 722 15.24 48.30 7.08
C GLY A 722 14.31 47.97 8.26
N GLU A 723 14.59 48.45 9.47
CA GLU A 723 13.68 48.23 10.61
C GLU A 723 12.37 49.02 10.53
N VAL A 724 12.33 50.16 9.81
CA VAL A 724 11.30 51.21 9.97
C VAL A 724 10.42 51.47 8.74
N ILE A 725 10.92 51.29 7.52
CA ILE A 725 10.27 51.77 6.28
C ILE A 725 10.29 50.73 5.16
N ASP A 726 11.44 50.10 4.90
CA ASP A 726 11.60 49.31 3.68
C ASP A 726 11.05 47.90 3.85
N LEU A 727 9.96 47.60 3.14
CA LEU A 727 9.34 46.28 3.02
C LEU A 727 9.18 45.90 1.53
N LYS A 728 9.98 46.51 0.64
CA LYS A 728 9.80 46.46 -0.82
C LYS A 728 11.09 46.36 -1.63
N THR A 729 12.25 46.63 -1.05
CA THR A 729 13.51 46.19 -1.63
C THR A 729 13.54 44.67 -1.60
N ASP A 730 13.77 44.10 -2.77
CA ASP A 730 14.07 42.72 -3.10
C ASP A 730 15.41 42.86 -3.86
N THR A 731 16.45 42.17 -3.40
CA THR A 731 17.84 42.47 -3.76
C THR A 731 18.34 41.62 -4.93
N ASP A 732 17.73 40.46 -5.16
CA ASP A 732 18.14 39.47 -6.15
C ASP A 732 17.02 39.08 -7.15
N GLU A 733 15.86 39.73 -7.05
CA GLU A 733 14.69 39.65 -7.93
C GLU A 733 13.95 38.30 -7.81
N ASP A 734 13.84 37.80 -6.58
CA ASP A 734 13.19 36.54 -6.23
C ASP A 734 11.65 36.67 -6.08
N GLY A 735 11.18 37.70 -5.38
CA GLY A 735 9.78 37.93 -5.02
C GLY A 735 9.54 38.22 -3.53
N LEU A 736 10.50 37.88 -2.66
CA LEU A 736 10.44 37.96 -1.20
C LEU A 736 11.28 39.14 -0.68
N PRO A 737 10.67 40.26 -0.22
CA PRO A 737 11.45 41.45 0.13
C PRO A 737 12.43 41.25 1.30
N ASP A 738 13.57 41.92 1.21
CA ASP A 738 14.77 41.95 2.08
C ASP A 738 14.47 42.13 3.59
N TYR A 739 13.28 42.64 3.90
CA TYR A 739 12.76 42.76 5.26
C TYR A 739 12.26 41.43 5.84
N PHE A 740 11.52 40.66 5.05
CA PHE A 740 10.79 39.46 5.48
C PHE A 740 11.73 38.27 5.59
N GLU A 741 12.65 38.08 4.66
CA GLU A 741 13.66 37.00 4.66
C GLU A 741 14.43 36.79 5.99
N LYS A 742 14.51 37.82 6.84
CA LYS A 742 15.28 37.83 8.09
C LYS A 742 14.39 37.82 9.34
N ARG A 743 13.07 37.81 9.17
CA ARG A 743 12.08 38.10 10.22
C ARG A 743 10.82 37.25 10.14
N LEU A 744 10.45 36.81 8.94
CA LEU A 744 9.24 36.04 8.68
C LEU A 744 9.34 34.68 9.37
N ARG A 745 8.18 34.18 9.77
CA ARG A 745 8.02 32.95 10.53
C ARG A 745 6.84 32.18 9.97
N TYR A 746 6.88 30.86 10.01
CA TYR A 746 5.64 30.09 9.95
C TYR A 746 4.78 30.39 11.19
N SER A 747 3.50 30.04 11.15
CA SER A 747 2.60 30.27 12.28
C SER A 747 3.02 29.53 13.57
N ASN A 748 3.77 28.43 13.44
CA ASN A 748 4.41 27.71 14.55
C ASN A 748 5.56 28.47 15.23
N GLY A 749 5.92 29.67 14.74
CA GLY A 749 6.89 30.58 15.36
C GLY A 749 8.34 30.37 14.91
N ILE A 750 8.66 29.32 14.15
CA ILE A 750 10.01 29.08 13.59
C ILE A 750 10.35 30.16 12.57
N ARG A 751 11.56 30.73 12.63
CA ARG A 751 12.02 31.73 11.65
C ARG A 751 12.46 31.07 10.35
N ILE A 752 11.98 31.64 9.25
CA ILE A 752 12.54 31.44 7.92
C ILE A 752 13.74 32.40 7.79
N ASN A 753 14.86 31.91 7.28
CA ASN A 753 16.11 32.67 7.15
C ASN A 753 16.71 32.45 5.76
N THR A 754 16.01 32.95 4.75
CA THR A 754 16.43 32.92 3.34
C THR A 754 17.59 33.89 3.08
N ASN A 755 18.21 33.80 1.90
CA ASN A 755 19.44 34.50 1.59
C ASN A 755 19.32 35.38 0.34
N ARG A 756 18.91 36.64 0.57
CA ARG A 756 18.82 37.87 -0.24
C ARG A 756 19.86 38.23 -1.32
N PHE A 757 20.77 37.31 -1.60
CA PHE A 757 21.79 37.38 -2.63
C PHE A 757 21.84 36.07 -3.46
N LYS A 758 20.83 35.19 -3.34
CA LYS A 758 20.60 33.91 -4.03
C LYS A 758 19.05 33.71 -4.09
N PRO A 759 18.38 33.93 -5.25
CA PRO A 759 16.90 33.95 -5.43
C PRO A 759 16.11 32.64 -5.21
N ASP A 760 16.68 31.73 -4.45
CA ASP A 760 16.51 30.28 -4.39
C ASP A 760 17.49 29.96 -3.27
N THR A 761 17.10 29.53 -2.07
CA THR A 761 18.05 29.42 -0.96
C THR A 761 18.71 28.05 -0.89
N ASP A 762 18.03 26.93 -1.18
CA ASP A 762 18.62 25.57 -1.06
C ASP A 762 19.18 24.95 -2.36
N GLY A 763 18.70 25.35 -3.54
CA GLY A 763 19.15 24.88 -4.86
C GLY A 763 18.23 23.87 -5.55
N ASP A 764 16.92 23.89 -5.36
CA ASP A 764 15.93 23.08 -6.11
C ASP A 764 15.49 23.69 -7.45
N THR A 765 15.58 25.01 -7.59
CA THR A 765 15.19 25.89 -8.73
C THR A 765 13.78 26.48 -8.71
N VAL A 766 12.99 26.24 -7.67
CA VAL A 766 11.96 27.20 -7.22
C VAL A 766 12.67 28.39 -6.53
N LYS A 767 11.94 29.45 -6.23
CA LYS A 767 12.46 30.72 -5.73
C LYS A 767 11.80 31.04 -4.40
N ASP A 768 12.55 31.50 -3.41
CA ASP A 768 12.05 31.70 -2.04
C ASP A 768 10.69 32.45 -1.98
N GLY A 769 10.50 33.49 -2.80
CA GLY A 769 9.25 34.25 -2.94
C GLY A 769 8.13 33.65 -3.80
N ASP A 770 8.39 32.57 -4.54
CA ASP A 770 7.37 31.70 -5.14
C ASP A 770 6.97 30.56 -4.17
N GLU A 771 7.86 30.15 -3.25
CA GLU A 771 7.64 29.08 -2.26
C GLU A 771 6.79 29.47 -1.05
N ILE A 772 6.82 30.75 -0.63
CA ILE A 772 6.08 31.21 0.56
C ILE A 772 5.25 32.48 0.32
N GLU A 773 3.98 32.44 0.74
CA GLU A 773 3.05 33.57 0.70
C GLU A 773 3.07 34.35 2.03
N ILE A 774 3.36 35.66 1.99
CA ILE A 774 3.28 36.53 3.17
C ILE A 774 1.80 36.78 3.53
N ARG A 775 1.30 36.06 4.54
CA ARG A 775 -0.05 36.18 5.07
C ARG A 775 -0.13 37.15 6.25
N VAL A 776 -1.34 37.69 6.44
CA VAL A 776 -1.70 38.56 7.57
C VAL A 776 -3.04 38.08 8.13
N LYS A 777 -3.06 37.56 9.36
CA LYS A 777 -4.29 37.07 10.03
C LYS A 777 -4.59 37.92 11.26
N GLU A 778 -5.83 38.42 11.35
CA GLU A 778 -6.39 38.95 12.60
C GLU A 778 -7.03 37.78 13.34
N THR A 779 -6.48 37.40 14.49
CA THR A 779 -6.98 36.33 15.36
C THR A 779 -7.16 36.87 16.80
N LYS A 780 -7.47 36.00 17.76
CA LYS A 780 -7.62 36.34 19.18
C LYS A 780 -6.59 35.62 20.04
N TYR A 781 -6.24 36.26 21.14
CA TYR A 781 -5.44 35.69 22.22
C TYR A 781 -6.00 36.21 23.55
N PHE A 782 -6.43 35.30 24.44
CA PHE A 782 -7.28 35.62 25.60
C PHE A 782 -8.46 36.55 25.24
N GLY A 783 -9.15 36.24 24.15
CA GLY A 783 -10.23 37.06 23.58
C GLY A 783 -9.87 38.47 23.10
N GLN A 784 -8.60 38.92 23.16
CA GLN A 784 -8.14 40.20 22.60
C GLN A 784 -7.74 40.04 21.13
N PRO A 785 -8.14 40.95 20.22
CA PRO A 785 -7.72 40.88 18.82
C PRO A 785 -6.22 41.18 18.68
N ILE A 786 -5.51 40.30 17.98
CA ILE A 786 -4.11 40.45 17.60
C ILE A 786 -3.95 40.27 16.08
N VAL A 787 -2.95 40.92 15.49
CA VAL A 787 -2.61 40.75 14.06
C VAL A 787 -1.23 40.13 13.99
N ARG A 788 -1.10 38.97 13.33
CA ARG A 788 0.19 38.33 13.04
C ARG A 788 0.46 38.35 11.54
N VAL A 789 1.71 38.56 11.17
CA VAL A 789 2.23 38.43 9.80
C VAL A 789 3.12 37.20 9.78
N TYR A 790 2.85 36.27 8.88
CA TYR A 790 3.47 34.93 8.86
C TYR A 790 3.61 34.43 7.42
N ALA A 791 4.46 33.45 7.20
CA ALA A 791 4.51 32.70 5.95
C ALA A 791 3.45 31.61 5.95
N LYS A 792 2.67 31.55 4.87
CA LYS A 792 2.03 30.32 4.42
C LYS A 792 2.96 29.64 3.42
N MET A 793 3.14 28.35 3.58
CA MET A 793 4.03 27.49 2.80
C MET A 793 3.34 26.99 1.53
N HIS A 794 4.08 26.94 0.42
CA HIS A 794 3.76 26.17 -0.79
C HIS A 794 4.80 25.07 -1.00
N SER A 795 6.06 25.40 -0.71
CA SER A 795 7.18 24.50 -0.35
C SER A 795 8.04 25.20 0.72
N HIS A 796 9.07 24.55 1.24
CA HIS A 796 9.88 25.03 2.34
C HIS A 796 11.27 25.49 1.85
N PRO A 797 11.56 26.82 1.76
CA PRO A 797 12.72 27.40 1.04
C PRO A 797 14.12 27.20 1.67
N LEU A 798 14.28 26.14 2.48
CA LEU A 798 15.54 25.65 3.04
C LEU A 798 15.66 24.10 2.89
N MET A 799 14.69 23.45 2.24
CA MET A 799 14.50 22.01 2.11
C MET A 799 13.97 21.68 0.70
N LYS A 800 14.90 21.30 -0.19
CA LYS A 800 14.70 20.98 -1.61
C LYS A 800 13.53 20.03 -1.98
N ASP A 801 13.05 19.28 -1.01
CA ASP A 801 12.18 18.10 -1.04
C ASP A 801 11.42 18.22 0.29
N THR A 802 10.27 18.89 0.25
CA THR A 802 9.69 19.52 1.45
C THR A 802 8.95 18.52 2.35
N ASP A 803 8.28 17.51 1.80
CA ASP A 803 7.62 16.45 2.56
C ASP A 803 8.46 15.15 2.69
N GLY A 804 9.55 15.05 1.93
CA GLY A 804 10.51 13.94 1.97
C GLY A 804 10.20 12.78 1.01
N ASP A 805 9.22 12.89 0.11
CA ASP A 805 8.86 11.80 -0.80
C ASP A 805 9.98 11.45 -1.80
N GLY A 806 10.99 12.31 -2.00
CA GLY A 806 12.15 12.05 -2.84
C GLY A 806 12.11 12.69 -4.22
N TYR A 807 11.10 13.49 -4.54
CA TYR A 807 11.15 14.49 -5.61
C TYR A 807 11.66 15.83 -5.05
N ASP A 808 12.44 16.58 -5.84
CA ASP A 808 12.65 18.00 -5.50
C ASP A 808 11.35 18.78 -5.80
N ASP A 809 11.10 19.89 -5.10
CA ASP A 809 9.82 20.61 -5.16
C ASP A 809 9.52 21.24 -6.56
N ASP A 810 10.54 21.57 -7.36
CA ASP A 810 10.40 21.94 -8.79
C ASP A 810 9.83 20.82 -9.69
N LYS A 811 9.88 19.56 -9.24
CA LYS A 811 9.42 18.36 -9.97
C LYS A 811 8.13 17.79 -9.40
N ASP A 812 7.85 18.01 -8.12
CA ASP A 812 6.64 17.54 -7.47
C ASP A 812 5.40 18.37 -7.86
N ARG A 813 4.21 17.86 -7.51
CA ARG A 813 2.90 18.45 -7.77
C ARG A 813 2.15 18.83 -6.50
N ASN A 814 2.54 18.29 -5.35
CA ASN A 814 1.89 18.46 -4.07
C ASN A 814 2.94 18.63 -2.93
N PRO A 815 3.88 19.61 -2.94
CA PRO A 815 5.12 19.59 -2.11
C PRO A 815 4.96 19.62 -0.57
N LEU A 816 3.73 19.45 -0.08
CA LEU A 816 3.31 19.46 1.32
C LEU A 816 2.54 18.17 1.69
N LYS A 817 2.48 17.17 0.79
CA LYS A 817 1.61 15.97 0.83
C LYS A 817 2.18 14.82 -0.03
N TRP A 818 2.95 13.96 0.62
CA TRP A 818 3.67 12.81 0.06
C TRP A 818 2.94 12.08 -1.08
N ASP A 819 3.47 12.13 -2.31
CA ASP A 819 2.83 11.50 -3.48
C ASP A 819 3.35 10.05 -3.63
N ILE A 820 2.45 9.06 -3.58
CA ILE A 820 2.85 7.65 -3.43
C ILE A 820 3.68 7.15 -4.63
N SER A 821 4.98 6.98 -4.38
CA SER A 821 5.97 6.64 -5.39
C SER A 821 6.07 5.12 -5.63
N SER A 822 6.72 4.72 -6.73
CA SER A 822 7.05 3.30 -6.94
C SER A 822 8.08 2.76 -5.93
N ARG A 823 8.87 3.62 -5.26
CA ARG A 823 9.73 3.22 -4.14
C ARG A 823 8.87 2.75 -2.97
N ASP A 824 7.82 3.50 -2.63
CA ASP A 824 7.00 3.25 -1.46
C ASP A 824 6.15 1.98 -1.61
N LEU A 825 5.72 1.67 -2.84
CA LEU A 825 5.04 0.41 -3.15
C LEU A 825 5.98 -0.81 -3.08
N VAL A 826 7.27 -0.66 -3.41
CA VAL A 826 8.31 -1.69 -3.17
C VAL A 826 8.59 -1.83 -1.67
N MET A 827 8.70 -0.70 -0.96
CA MET A 827 8.96 -0.64 0.47
C MET A 827 7.83 -1.31 1.26
N ALA A 828 6.58 -0.92 1.05
CA ALA A 828 5.41 -1.53 1.67
C ALA A 828 5.29 -3.03 1.35
N SER A 829 5.51 -3.42 0.08
CA SER A 829 5.57 -4.85 -0.29
C SER A 829 6.70 -5.60 0.41
N SER A 830 7.79 -4.93 0.81
CA SER A 830 8.87 -5.52 1.61
C SER A 830 8.43 -5.65 3.08
N ILE A 831 7.95 -4.55 3.69
CA ILE A 831 7.48 -4.52 5.08
C ILE A 831 6.41 -5.58 5.35
N SER A 832 5.56 -5.90 4.36
CA SER A 832 4.52 -6.95 4.48
C SER A 832 5.02 -8.35 4.87
N TYR A 833 6.33 -8.64 4.80
CA TYR A 833 6.91 -9.89 5.31
C TYR A 833 7.21 -9.87 6.83
N SER A 834 7.06 -8.73 7.51
CA SER A 834 7.25 -8.57 8.96
C SER A 834 5.91 -8.44 9.69
N TYR A 835 5.81 -9.09 10.85
CA TYR A 835 4.60 -9.10 11.70
C TYR A 835 4.55 -7.84 12.59
N ILE A 836 4.24 -6.68 12.01
CA ILE A 836 4.17 -5.39 12.72
C ILE A 836 2.72 -5.11 13.12
N PRO A 837 2.39 -4.88 14.41
CA PRO A 837 1.00 -4.77 14.87
C PRO A 837 0.33 -3.46 14.42
N LYS A 838 -1.01 -3.48 14.33
CA LYS A 838 -1.87 -2.29 14.24
C LYS A 838 -1.51 -1.25 15.31
N GLY A 839 -1.64 0.04 14.99
CA GLY A 839 -1.24 1.16 15.84
C GLY A 839 0.23 1.57 15.68
N SER A 840 1.09 0.70 15.15
CA SER A 840 2.54 0.96 15.05
C SER A 840 2.88 2.22 14.24
N ASN A 841 3.35 3.25 14.94
CA ASN A 841 4.06 4.39 14.37
C ASN A 841 5.54 4.02 14.13
N PHE A 842 6.04 4.22 12.91
CA PHE A 842 7.39 3.78 12.52
C PHE A 842 8.54 4.55 13.22
N ASP A 843 8.33 5.84 13.52
CA ASP A 843 9.28 6.68 14.25
C ASP A 843 9.49 6.17 15.67
N LYS A 844 8.39 5.84 16.35
CA LYS A 844 8.38 5.42 17.76
C LYS A 844 8.59 3.92 18.01
N LEU A 845 8.72 3.10 16.96
CA LEU A 845 8.90 1.64 17.10
C LEU A 845 9.92 1.24 18.17
N SER A 846 9.53 0.28 19.00
CA SER A 846 10.37 -0.27 20.07
C SER A 846 11.66 -0.90 19.54
N SER A 847 12.64 -1.08 20.42
CA SER A 847 13.89 -1.78 20.07
C SER A 847 13.67 -3.22 19.61
N TYR A 848 12.53 -3.84 19.91
CA TYR A 848 12.17 -5.16 19.40
C TYR A 848 11.80 -5.08 17.91
N TRP A 849 10.81 -4.24 17.57
CA TRP A 849 10.34 -4.07 16.19
C TRP A 849 11.40 -3.51 15.25
N LYS A 850 12.21 -2.54 15.73
CA LYS A 850 13.37 -2.05 14.97
C LYS A 850 14.41 -3.15 14.72
N ASN A 851 14.60 -4.12 15.61
CA ASN A 851 15.47 -5.26 15.34
C ASN A 851 14.84 -6.28 14.37
N GLU A 852 13.52 -6.48 14.41
CA GLU A 852 12.83 -7.41 13.50
C GLU A 852 12.87 -6.95 12.03
N LEU A 853 12.44 -5.71 11.77
CA LEU A 853 12.60 -5.06 10.46
C LEU A 853 14.05 -5.14 9.94
N ASN A 854 15.03 -5.00 10.84
CA ASN A 854 16.45 -5.01 10.45
C ASN A 854 17.04 -6.41 10.27
N ARG A 855 16.46 -7.48 10.86
CA ARG A 855 16.78 -8.86 10.50
C ARG A 855 16.42 -9.13 9.04
N ASN A 856 15.26 -8.65 8.61
CA ASN A 856 14.66 -9.00 7.33
C ASN A 856 15.12 -8.04 6.21
N PHE A 857 15.32 -6.74 6.53
CA PHE A 857 15.55 -5.66 5.55
C PHE A 857 16.77 -4.77 5.82
N LYS A 858 17.77 -5.24 6.57
CA LYS A 858 19.14 -4.65 6.66
C LYS A 858 19.19 -3.10 6.82
N LYS A 859 18.80 -2.60 7.99
CA LYS A 859 18.76 -1.17 8.39
C LYS A 859 17.51 -0.38 8.01
N LEU A 860 16.54 -0.95 7.28
CA LEU A 860 15.28 -0.27 6.92
C LEU A 860 14.59 0.41 8.12
N ALA A 861 14.66 -0.16 9.34
CA ALA A 861 14.06 0.44 10.55
C ALA A 861 14.77 1.72 11.08
N TYR A 862 15.76 2.22 10.35
CA TYR A 862 16.53 3.44 10.63
C TYR A 862 16.75 4.27 9.34
N THR A 863 15.89 4.13 8.34
CA THR A 863 15.90 4.94 7.10
C THR A 863 14.79 5.99 7.16
N ASP A 864 15.04 7.18 6.63
CA ASP A 864 14.07 8.29 6.67
C ASP A 864 12.79 7.96 5.87
N GLU A 865 12.88 7.04 4.89
CA GLU A 865 11.76 6.55 4.08
C GLU A 865 10.59 5.94 4.88
N LEU A 866 10.81 5.50 6.13
CA LEU A 866 9.74 5.00 7.01
C LEU A 866 9.08 6.07 7.88
N LYS A 867 9.59 7.31 7.91
CA LYS A 867 9.11 8.34 8.84
C LYS A 867 7.69 8.82 8.54
N GLY A 868 6.91 9.07 9.59
CA GLY A 868 5.51 9.50 9.48
C GLY A 868 4.55 8.44 8.91
N TRP A 869 5.03 7.24 8.55
CA TRP A 869 4.18 6.11 8.22
C TRP A 869 3.62 5.47 9.49
N ARG A 870 2.38 4.97 9.41
CA ARG A 870 1.71 4.24 10.51
C ARG A 870 0.96 3.00 10.02
N VAL A 871 0.94 1.94 10.82
CA VAL A 871 0.15 0.72 10.55
C VAL A 871 -1.28 0.90 11.06
N ILE A 872 -2.24 1.11 10.14
CA ILE A 872 -3.66 1.25 10.49
C ILE A 872 -4.44 -0.07 10.50
N GLY A 873 -3.85 -1.13 9.93
CA GLY A 873 -4.48 -2.44 9.86
C GLY A 873 -3.51 -3.54 9.47
N THR A 874 -3.82 -4.75 9.90
CA THR A 874 -3.06 -5.97 9.69
C THR A 874 -4.00 -7.14 9.48
N CYS A 875 -3.60 -8.12 8.68
CA CYS A 875 -4.27 -9.42 8.59
C CYS A 875 -3.19 -10.49 8.53
N TYR A 876 -3.33 -11.56 9.33
CA TYR A 876 -2.35 -12.62 9.51
C TYR A 876 -3.06 -13.98 9.55
N ALA A 877 -3.14 -14.66 8.41
CA ALA A 877 -3.65 -16.04 8.30
C ALA A 877 -2.49 -17.02 8.12
N SER A 878 -2.53 -18.19 8.75
CA SER A 878 -1.51 -19.24 8.60
C SER A 878 -1.40 -19.77 7.17
N ALA A 879 -2.55 -19.87 6.48
CA ALA A 879 -2.71 -20.35 5.11
C ALA A 879 -1.84 -19.56 4.10
N GLY A 880 -1.28 -18.43 4.53
CA GLY A 880 -0.16 -17.73 3.90
C GLY A 880 -0.43 -16.25 3.63
N LEU A 881 -1.68 -15.80 3.85
CA LEU A 881 -2.07 -14.40 3.73
C LEU A 881 -1.47 -13.60 4.88
N GLN A 882 -0.62 -12.66 4.53
CA GLN A 882 -0.22 -11.59 5.43
C GLN A 882 -0.38 -10.27 4.69
N ALA A 883 -1.18 -9.37 5.24
CA ALA A 883 -1.47 -8.07 4.68
C ALA A 883 -1.25 -6.95 5.69
N LEU A 884 -0.81 -5.81 5.18
CA LEU A 884 -0.44 -4.64 5.97
C LEU A 884 -1.03 -3.39 5.33
N ALA A 885 -1.83 -2.63 6.07
CA ALA A 885 -2.35 -1.33 5.65
C ALA A 885 -1.51 -0.22 6.30
N LEU A 886 -0.71 0.45 5.48
CA LEU A 886 0.15 1.58 5.87
C LEU A 886 -0.53 2.90 5.48
N LYS A 887 -0.59 3.88 6.39
CA LYS A 887 -1.13 5.22 6.11
C LYS A 887 -0.05 6.29 6.28
N LYS A 888 -0.08 7.31 5.41
CA LYS A 888 0.70 8.55 5.48
C LYS A 888 -0.01 9.67 4.69
N ASP A 889 -0.17 10.85 5.29
CA ASP A 889 -0.72 12.07 4.65
C ASP A 889 -2.03 11.88 3.86
N GLY A 890 -2.93 11.04 4.39
CA GLY A 890 -4.22 10.70 3.78
C GLY A 890 -4.16 9.62 2.69
N ASN A 891 -2.97 9.18 2.28
CA ASN A 891 -2.76 8.02 1.44
C ASN A 891 -2.68 6.73 2.29
N ILE A 892 -3.22 5.63 1.75
CA ILE A 892 -3.13 4.28 2.31
C ILE A 892 -2.53 3.35 1.25
N VAL A 893 -1.49 2.62 1.62
CA VAL A 893 -0.90 1.53 0.84
C VAL A 893 -1.23 0.22 1.53
N ILE A 894 -2.02 -0.63 0.88
CA ILE A 894 -2.22 -2.02 1.31
C ILE A 894 -1.20 -2.91 0.61
N ALA A 895 -0.36 -3.59 1.40
CA ALA A 895 0.69 -4.46 0.92
C ALA A 895 0.44 -5.92 1.31
N TYR A 896 0.45 -6.81 0.32
CA TYR A 896 0.30 -8.25 0.48
C TYR A 896 1.64 -8.97 0.35
N ARG A 897 1.93 -9.83 1.32
CA ARG A 897 3.11 -10.70 1.39
C ARG A 897 3.08 -11.75 0.28
N GLY A 898 4.24 -12.06 -0.31
CA GLY A 898 4.42 -13.24 -1.16
C GLY A 898 4.97 -14.44 -0.40
N THR A 899 4.92 -15.63 -1.02
CA THR A 899 5.58 -16.83 -0.49
C THR A 899 7.03 -16.54 -0.07
N ALA A 900 7.38 -16.86 1.17
CA ALA A 900 8.77 -16.86 1.61
C ALA A 900 9.45 -18.17 1.14
N ASN A 901 10.78 -18.16 0.99
CA ASN A 901 11.53 -19.29 0.41
C ASN A 901 11.69 -20.48 1.38
N THR A 902 10.58 -21.15 1.72
CA THR A 902 10.57 -22.45 2.44
C THR A 902 10.94 -23.62 1.51
N PHE A 903 10.64 -23.53 0.22
CA PHE A 903 11.04 -24.53 -0.77
C PHE A 903 12.48 -24.26 -1.26
N GLY A 904 13.41 -25.10 -0.80
CA GLY A 904 14.84 -24.89 -0.96
C GLY A 904 15.39 -25.23 -2.35
N THR A 905 16.00 -24.23 -2.99
CA THR A 905 17.09 -24.37 -3.98
C THR A 905 16.93 -25.43 -5.08
N GLU A 906 16.15 -25.12 -6.11
CA GLU A 906 16.69 -25.09 -7.48
C GLU A 906 15.87 -24.13 -8.37
N TYR A 907 16.32 -23.86 -9.60
CA TYR A 907 15.71 -22.82 -10.45
C TYR A 907 14.27 -23.20 -10.85
N VAL A 908 13.29 -22.39 -10.42
CA VAL A 908 11.88 -22.55 -10.84
C VAL A 908 11.75 -22.24 -12.34
N LYS A 909 11.84 -23.30 -13.14
CA LYS A 909 11.60 -23.31 -14.58
C LYS A 909 10.53 -24.35 -14.93
N ASP A 910 9.33 -24.17 -14.38
CA ASP A 910 8.16 -24.70 -15.07
C ASP A 910 6.88 -23.90 -14.81
N TRP A 911 6.02 -23.86 -15.82
CA TRP A 911 4.66 -23.31 -15.78
C TRP A 911 3.73 -24.23 -14.98
N SER A 912 3.95 -25.55 -15.02
CA SER A 912 3.23 -26.56 -14.24
C SER A 912 3.36 -26.34 -12.73
N ASN A 913 4.57 -26.12 -12.23
CA ASN A 913 4.83 -25.88 -10.81
C ASN A 913 4.19 -24.57 -10.29
N ASN A 914 4.03 -23.57 -11.16
CA ASN A 914 3.26 -22.36 -10.82
C ASN A 914 1.76 -22.64 -10.69
N ILE A 915 1.19 -23.58 -11.47
CA ILE A 915 -0.21 -24.02 -11.32
C ILE A 915 -0.40 -24.78 -10.00
N ALA A 916 0.53 -25.68 -9.65
CA ALA A 916 0.51 -26.34 -8.35
C ALA A 916 0.61 -25.32 -7.20
N ALA A 917 1.56 -24.38 -7.24
CA ALA A 917 1.71 -23.33 -6.23
C ALA A 917 0.51 -22.36 -6.17
N TYR A 918 -0.20 -22.16 -7.28
CA TYR A 918 -1.42 -21.36 -7.38
C TYR A 918 -2.64 -22.08 -6.78
N ILE A 919 -2.76 -23.40 -6.95
CA ILE A 919 -3.79 -24.21 -6.29
C ILE A 919 -3.53 -24.28 -4.78
N LYS A 920 -2.27 -24.48 -4.36
CA LYS A 920 -1.80 -24.68 -2.97
C LYS A 920 -2.05 -23.57 -1.94
N GLY A 921 -2.86 -22.55 -2.21
CA GLY A 921 -3.11 -21.51 -1.21
C GLY A 921 -3.83 -20.24 -1.67
N VAL A 922 -4.43 -20.19 -2.87
CA VAL A 922 -5.12 -18.97 -3.32
C VAL A 922 -6.52 -18.82 -2.70
N GLY A 923 -7.20 -19.91 -2.31
CA GLY A 923 -8.59 -19.90 -1.81
C GLY A 923 -8.82 -19.04 -0.56
N PRO A 924 -8.43 -19.49 0.65
CA PRO A 924 -8.61 -18.74 1.89
C PRO A 924 -7.94 -17.35 1.84
N GLN A 925 -6.72 -17.29 1.30
CA GLN A 925 -5.99 -16.04 1.16
C GLN A 925 -6.73 -14.99 0.32
N THR A 926 -7.48 -15.40 -0.71
CA THR A 926 -8.31 -14.51 -1.52
C THR A 926 -9.52 -13.97 -0.74
N ALA A 927 -10.15 -14.80 0.08
CA ALA A 927 -11.29 -14.38 0.91
C ALA A 927 -10.85 -13.33 1.94
N GLY A 928 -9.81 -13.62 2.72
CA GLY A 928 -9.23 -12.67 3.68
C GLY A 928 -8.74 -11.39 3.00
N ALA A 929 -8.07 -11.48 1.85
CA ALA A 929 -7.62 -10.30 1.10
C ALA A 929 -8.80 -9.40 0.66
N LYS A 930 -9.95 -9.97 0.30
CA LYS A 930 -11.19 -9.24 -0.04
C LYS A 930 -11.90 -8.65 1.19
N LYS A 931 -11.96 -9.35 2.33
CA LYS A 931 -12.46 -8.79 3.60
C LYS A 931 -11.60 -7.58 4.02
N PHE A 932 -10.27 -7.72 4.01
CA PHE A 932 -9.33 -6.72 4.50
C PHE A 932 -9.40 -5.37 3.74
N ILE A 933 -9.50 -5.38 2.41
CA ILE A 933 -9.68 -4.14 1.63
C ILE A 933 -11.02 -3.46 1.94
N LYS A 934 -12.12 -4.21 2.04
CA LYS A 934 -13.45 -3.66 2.40
C LYS A 934 -13.42 -2.98 3.77
N LYS A 935 -12.89 -3.65 4.78
CA LYS A 935 -12.78 -3.12 6.15
C LYS A 935 -11.93 -1.84 6.20
N THR A 936 -10.76 -1.86 5.55
CA THR A 936 -9.88 -0.68 5.50
C THR A 936 -10.56 0.50 4.79
N MET A 937 -11.37 0.25 3.75
CA MET A 937 -12.13 1.28 3.01
C MET A 937 -13.43 1.75 3.68
N LYS A 938 -14.08 0.92 4.53
CA LYS A 938 -15.23 1.29 5.41
C LYS A 938 -14.77 2.31 6.46
N ASN A 939 -13.62 2.05 7.10
CA ASN A 939 -13.16 2.79 8.27
C ASN A 939 -12.26 4.01 7.93
N ASN A 940 -11.81 4.17 6.68
CA ASN A 940 -11.03 5.33 6.21
C ASN A 940 -11.71 6.02 5.01
N LYS A 941 -12.83 6.72 5.27
CA LYS A 941 -13.69 7.25 4.20
C LYS A 941 -12.98 8.30 3.33
N GLU A 942 -12.21 9.21 3.91
CA GLU A 942 -11.53 10.29 3.16
C GLU A 942 -10.19 9.90 2.54
N SER A 943 -9.67 8.68 2.78
CA SER A 943 -8.32 8.31 2.38
C SER A 943 -8.20 7.80 0.95
N ILE A 944 -7.04 8.03 0.34
CA ILE A 944 -6.68 7.61 -1.02
C ILE A 944 -6.01 6.24 -0.95
N PHE A 945 -6.34 5.30 -1.85
CA PHE A 945 -5.89 3.91 -1.76
C PHE A 945 -4.95 3.48 -2.90
N TYR A 946 -3.90 2.75 -2.53
CA TYR A 946 -2.97 2.04 -3.41
C TYR A 946 -2.82 0.60 -2.90
N ILE A 947 -2.57 -0.34 -3.80
CA ILE A 947 -2.37 -1.75 -3.45
C ILE A 947 -1.08 -2.28 -4.09
N THR A 948 -0.30 -3.04 -3.33
CA THR A 948 1.00 -3.60 -3.74
C THR A 948 1.22 -5.03 -3.27
N GLY A 949 2.12 -5.75 -3.94
CA GLY A 949 2.55 -7.09 -3.50
C GLY A 949 3.56 -7.75 -4.44
N HIS A 950 4.26 -8.76 -3.92
CA HIS A 950 5.27 -9.53 -4.65
C HIS A 950 4.87 -11.01 -4.79
N SER A 951 5.15 -11.63 -5.95
CA SER A 951 4.83 -13.05 -6.23
C SER A 951 3.34 -13.36 -5.97
N LEU A 952 3.01 -14.30 -5.07
CA LEU A 952 1.65 -14.59 -4.60
C LEU A 952 0.94 -13.34 -4.04
N GLY A 953 1.65 -12.48 -3.29
CA GLY A 953 1.11 -11.21 -2.82
C GLY A 953 0.74 -10.26 -3.96
N GLY A 954 1.41 -10.37 -5.10
CA GLY A 954 1.02 -9.68 -6.34
C GLY A 954 -0.32 -10.19 -6.89
N HIS A 955 -0.62 -11.49 -6.76
CA HIS A 955 -1.92 -12.05 -7.13
C HIS A 955 -3.03 -11.54 -6.18
N LEU A 956 -2.78 -11.58 -4.87
CA LEU A 956 -3.70 -11.03 -3.86
C LEU A 956 -3.97 -9.54 -4.07
N ALA A 957 -2.93 -8.77 -4.43
CA ALA A 957 -3.05 -7.36 -4.80
C ALA A 957 -3.98 -7.12 -6.00
N TYR A 958 -3.98 -7.99 -7.02
CA TYR A 958 -4.94 -7.92 -8.13
C TYR A 958 -6.37 -8.17 -7.68
N LEU A 959 -6.61 -9.22 -6.88
CA LEU A 959 -7.95 -9.62 -6.46
C LEU A 959 -8.56 -8.62 -5.46
N SER A 960 -7.75 -8.17 -4.50
CA SER A 960 -8.07 -7.06 -3.59
C SER A 960 -8.37 -5.77 -4.37
N GLY A 961 -7.57 -5.44 -5.37
CA GLY A 961 -7.78 -4.26 -6.21
C GLY A 961 -9.04 -4.33 -7.07
N ALA A 962 -9.43 -5.51 -7.57
CA ALA A 962 -10.70 -5.69 -8.27
C ALA A 962 -11.89 -5.44 -7.34
N GLU A 963 -11.83 -5.91 -6.09
CA GLU A 963 -12.89 -5.73 -5.10
C GLU A 963 -12.95 -4.27 -4.58
N GLY A 964 -11.79 -3.65 -4.31
CA GLY A 964 -11.69 -2.25 -3.92
C GLY A 964 -12.18 -1.26 -4.99
N LEU A 965 -12.12 -1.63 -6.28
CA LEU A 965 -12.75 -0.84 -7.36
C LEU A 965 -14.28 -0.98 -7.40
N LYS A 966 -14.83 -2.16 -7.04
CA LYS A 966 -16.28 -2.34 -6.86
C LYS A 966 -16.80 -1.52 -5.68
N TYR A 967 -16.00 -1.37 -4.63
CA TYR A 967 -16.31 -0.55 -3.45
C TYR A 967 -16.18 0.96 -3.73
N ASP A 968 -14.99 1.45 -4.10
CA ASP A 968 -14.80 2.87 -4.48
C ASP A 968 -13.65 3.09 -5.48
N ASN A 969 -14.01 3.13 -6.76
CA ASN A 969 -13.11 3.48 -7.86
C ASN A 969 -12.57 4.93 -7.83
N THR A 970 -13.11 5.86 -7.03
CA THR A 970 -12.63 7.25 -6.97
C THR A 970 -11.40 7.40 -6.05
N ARG A 971 -11.40 6.68 -4.92
CA ARG A 971 -10.32 6.67 -3.93
C ARG A 971 -9.17 5.74 -4.31
N MET A 972 -9.47 4.59 -4.95
CA MET A 972 -8.45 3.65 -5.45
C MET A 972 -7.65 4.23 -6.64
N LYS A 973 -6.35 4.51 -6.48
CA LYS A 973 -5.51 5.14 -7.52
C LYS A 973 -4.71 4.14 -8.35
N GLY A 974 -4.06 3.17 -7.72
CA GLY A 974 -3.09 2.29 -8.39
C GLY A 974 -2.96 0.92 -7.75
N ILE A 975 -2.76 -0.09 -8.59
CA ILE A 975 -2.47 -1.48 -8.22
C ILE A 975 -1.13 -1.82 -8.85
N THR A 976 -0.12 -2.16 -8.05
CA THR A 976 1.26 -2.34 -8.54
C THR A 976 1.79 -3.70 -8.10
N THR A 977 2.30 -4.50 -9.04
CA THR A 977 2.74 -5.87 -8.75
C THR A 977 4.17 -6.12 -9.18
N PHE A 978 4.90 -6.87 -8.34
CA PHE A 978 6.29 -7.25 -8.59
C PHE A 978 6.36 -8.77 -8.75
N ASN A 979 6.72 -9.26 -9.93
CA ASN A 979 6.66 -10.70 -10.27
C ASN A 979 5.29 -11.34 -9.97
N GLY A 980 4.20 -10.59 -10.11
CA GLY A 980 2.85 -11.04 -9.73
C GLY A 980 2.41 -12.28 -10.52
N LEU A 981 1.93 -13.30 -9.81
CA LEU A 981 1.43 -14.52 -10.45
C LEU A 981 0.10 -14.25 -11.17
N GLY A 982 0.13 -14.25 -12.51
CA GLY A 982 -1.06 -14.36 -13.36
C GLY A 982 -1.78 -13.06 -13.72
N LEU A 983 -1.63 -12.63 -14.97
CA LEU A 983 -2.73 -12.04 -15.76
C LEU A 983 -3.31 -13.03 -16.80
N THR A 984 -2.74 -14.24 -16.88
CA THR A 984 -3.05 -15.29 -17.86
C THR A 984 -3.62 -16.56 -17.23
N LEU A 985 -3.89 -16.54 -15.92
CA LEU A 985 -4.42 -17.65 -15.11
C LEU A 985 -5.39 -17.07 -14.06
N THR A 986 -6.66 -16.89 -14.43
CA THR A 986 -7.83 -16.82 -13.51
C THR A 986 -9.12 -16.50 -14.29
N GLY A 987 -10.25 -17.10 -13.89
CA GLY A 987 -11.59 -16.72 -14.37
C GLY A 987 -12.15 -15.42 -13.77
N THR A 988 -11.45 -14.76 -12.84
CA THR A 988 -11.92 -13.60 -12.06
C THR A 988 -12.16 -12.33 -12.88
N MET A 989 -11.66 -12.25 -14.12
CA MET A 989 -12.07 -11.21 -15.06
C MET A 989 -13.56 -11.32 -15.47
N ASN A 990 -14.20 -12.48 -15.24
CA ASN A 990 -15.64 -12.67 -15.50
C ASN A 990 -16.51 -12.05 -14.38
N ASP A 991 -15.97 -11.87 -13.16
CA ASP A 991 -16.66 -11.21 -12.03
C ASP A 991 -16.65 -9.67 -12.13
N LEU A 992 -16.06 -9.13 -13.20
CA LEU A 992 -16.12 -7.74 -13.61
C LEU A 992 -17.08 -7.62 -14.80
N ASP A 993 -18.36 -7.87 -14.50
CA ASP A 993 -19.49 -8.06 -15.43
C ASP A 993 -19.66 -6.93 -16.48
N ASP A 994 -19.10 -5.74 -16.20
CA ASP A 994 -19.16 -4.60 -17.10
C ASP A 994 -17.79 -4.23 -17.70
N SER A 995 -17.73 -4.21 -19.04
CA SER A 995 -16.54 -3.88 -19.83
C SER A 995 -15.91 -2.50 -19.50
N TYR A 996 -16.71 -1.62 -18.90
CA TYR A 996 -16.29 -0.30 -18.43
C TYR A 996 -15.37 -0.39 -17.19
N GLU A 997 -15.73 -1.17 -16.17
CA GLU A 997 -14.88 -1.35 -14.98
C GLU A 997 -13.63 -2.17 -15.31
N LEU A 998 -13.74 -3.17 -16.20
CA LEU A 998 -12.58 -3.89 -16.72
C LEU A 998 -11.57 -2.94 -17.41
N SER A 999 -12.05 -1.89 -18.09
CA SER A 999 -11.18 -0.88 -18.70
C SER A 999 -10.53 0.06 -17.67
N ARG A 1000 -11.21 0.33 -16.55
CA ARG A 1000 -10.69 1.12 -15.43
C ARG A 1000 -9.63 0.35 -14.65
N PHE A 1001 -9.90 -0.90 -14.29
CA PHE A 1001 -8.95 -1.81 -13.64
C PHE A 1001 -7.64 -1.90 -14.44
N LYS A 1002 -7.71 -2.23 -15.74
CA LYS A 1002 -6.54 -2.24 -16.64
C LYS A 1002 -5.81 -0.91 -16.76
N SER A 1003 -6.46 0.23 -16.50
CA SER A 1003 -5.81 1.55 -16.53
C SER A 1003 -5.06 1.95 -15.26
N LYS A 1004 -5.28 1.23 -14.15
CA LYS A 1004 -4.65 1.49 -12.83
C LYS A 1004 -3.56 0.47 -12.46
N ILE A 1005 -3.36 -0.55 -13.31
CA ILE A 1005 -2.41 -1.64 -13.09
C ILE A 1005 -1.00 -1.26 -13.58
N ASN A 1006 0.01 -1.51 -12.74
CA ASN A 1006 1.43 -1.43 -13.09
C ASN A 1006 2.13 -2.75 -12.74
N ASP A 1007 2.44 -3.56 -13.74
CA ASP A 1007 3.11 -4.85 -13.53
C ASP A 1007 4.61 -4.76 -13.86
N TYR A 1008 5.47 -5.25 -12.97
CA TYR A 1008 6.92 -5.19 -13.06
C TYR A 1008 7.55 -6.58 -12.92
N VAL A 1009 8.29 -7.02 -13.93
CA VAL A 1009 9.05 -8.29 -13.88
C VAL A 1009 10.50 -8.01 -13.46
N VAL A 1010 10.85 -8.42 -12.24
CA VAL A 1010 12.13 -8.18 -11.58
C VAL A 1010 13.00 -9.45 -11.63
N ASN A 1011 14.28 -9.30 -11.98
CA ASN A 1011 15.21 -10.42 -12.13
C ASN A 1011 15.64 -11.03 -10.77
N GLY A 1012 14.84 -11.97 -10.27
CA GLY A 1012 15.06 -12.73 -9.04
C GLY A 1012 14.10 -12.35 -7.92
N ASP A 1013 13.80 -13.31 -7.03
CA ASP A 1013 12.83 -13.15 -5.93
C ASP A 1013 13.20 -12.15 -4.81
N PRO A 1014 14.48 -11.81 -4.55
CA PRO A 1014 14.82 -10.85 -3.51
C PRO A 1014 14.41 -9.39 -3.75
N VAL A 1015 13.23 -9.01 -3.23
CA VAL A 1015 12.92 -7.60 -2.90
C VAL A 1015 13.79 -7.09 -1.72
N TYR A 1016 14.47 -7.99 -0.99
CA TYR A 1016 15.26 -7.80 0.23
C TYR A 1016 16.54 -6.91 0.14
N ASN A 1017 16.63 -5.94 -0.78
CA ASN A 1017 17.79 -5.04 -0.96
C ASN A 1017 17.41 -3.59 -1.27
N ILE A 1018 17.19 -2.80 -0.22
CA ILE A 1018 17.44 -1.34 -0.17
C ILE A 1018 18.45 -1.16 0.99
N PRO A 1019 19.46 -0.26 0.92
CA PRO A 1019 19.70 0.78 -0.08
C PRO A 1019 20.90 0.52 -1.02
N GLY A 1020 20.95 1.26 -2.15
CA GLY A 1020 22.19 1.46 -2.91
C GLY A 1020 22.33 0.71 -4.26
N THR A 1021 21.43 1.00 -5.20
CA THR A 1021 21.52 0.69 -6.65
C THR A 1021 21.40 -0.78 -7.13
N TYR A 1022 20.59 -0.96 -8.19
CA TYR A 1022 20.33 -2.19 -8.97
C TYR A 1022 19.60 -3.34 -8.22
N HIS A 1023 18.62 -4.03 -8.79
CA HIS A 1023 18.09 -4.02 -10.17
C HIS A 1023 16.57 -3.76 -10.18
N TYR A 1024 16.08 -2.93 -11.11
CA TYR A 1024 14.63 -2.73 -11.32
C TYR A 1024 14.15 -3.45 -12.59
N GLY A 1025 12.90 -3.89 -12.55
CA GLY A 1025 12.29 -4.75 -13.58
C GLY A 1025 11.77 -4.02 -14.82
N THR A 1026 11.48 -4.79 -15.88
CA THR A 1026 10.76 -4.27 -17.05
C THR A 1026 9.27 -4.12 -16.72
N LYS A 1027 8.73 -2.91 -16.97
CA LYS A 1027 7.31 -2.62 -16.83
C LYS A 1027 6.53 -3.22 -18.00
N LYS A 1028 5.57 -4.10 -17.70
CA LYS A 1028 4.58 -4.58 -18.67
C LYS A 1028 3.44 -3.56 -18.78
N THR A 1029 2.98 -3.33 -20.01
CA THR A 1029 1.88 -2.39 -20.29
C THR A 1029 0.75 -3.07 -21.07
N TYR A 1030 -0.48 -2.78 -20.65
CA TYR A 1030 -1.69 -3.31 -21.24
C TYR A 1030 -2.21 -2.38 -22.34
N ASP A 1031 -1.89 -2.71 -23.59
CA ASP A 1031 -2.41 -2.00 -24.75
C ASP A 1031 -3.94 -2.22 -24.88
N LYS A 1032 -4.67 -1.19 -25.31
CA LYS A 1032 -6.14 -1.12 -25.20
C LYS A 1032 -6.92 -1.98 -26.20
N SER A 1033 -6.25 -2.90 -26.90
CA SER A 1033 -6.78 -3.65 -28.05
C SER A 1033 -6.49 -5.16 -28.03
N GLU A 1034 -5.66 -5.67 -27.11
CA GLU A 1034 -5.21 -7.07 -27.12
C GLU A 1034 -5.32 -7.74 -25.74
N SER A 1035 -5.41 -9.07 -25.74
CA SER A 1035 -5.58 -9.92 -24.55
C SER A 1035 -4.27 -10.48 -23.98
N ALA A 1036 -3.13 -9.88 -24.32
CA ALA A 1036 -1.81 -10.26 -23.81
C ALA A 1036 -0.94 -9.00 -23.58
N PRO A 1037 -0.13 -8.94 -22.50
CA PRO A 1037 0.81 -7.85 -22.29
C PRO A 1037 1.93 -7.87 -23.33
N LYS A 1038 2.36 -6.69 -23.80
CA LYS A 1038 3.52 -6.56 -24.70
C LYS A 1038 4.74 -6.15 -23.89
N GLU A 1039 5.83 -6.89 -24.06
CA GLU A 1039 7.12 -6.55 -23.47
C GLU A 1039 7.78 -5.43 -24.28
N HIS A 1040 7.84 -4.23 -23.69
CA HIS A 1040 8.57 -3.11 -24.25
C HIS A 1040 10.04 -3.17 -23.82
N ASN A 1041 10.93 -3.21 -24.81
CA ASN A 1041 12.37 -3.28 -24.59
C ASN A 1041 12.95 -1.90 -24.24
N LEU A 1042 14.14 -1.88 -23.63
CA LEU A 1042 14.75 -0.71 -22.98
C LEU A 1042 14.84 0.56 -23.84
N ASP A 1043 14.59 1.71 -23.21
CA ASP A 1043 15.50 2.87 -23.22
C ASP A 1043 15.13 3.96 -22.17
N THR A 1044 13.90 3.98 -21.64
CA THR A 1044 13.38 5.07 -20.76
C THR A 1044 13.45 4.85 -19.24
N PHE A 1045 14.23 3.88 -18.73
CA PHE A 1045 14.33 3.62 -17.27
C PHE A 1045 15.65 4.06 -16.61
N LEU A 1046 16.40 4.98 -17.25
CA LEU A 1046 17.62 5.56 -16.69
C LEU A 1046 17.44 6.99 -16.14
N GLU A 1047 16.33 7.67 -16.43
CA GLU A 1047 16.08 9.06 -16.01
C GLU A 1047 15.45 9.17 -14.60
N VAL A 1048 14.98 8.05 -14.02
CA VAL A 1048 14.19 8.01 -12.77
C VAL A 1048 15.08 8.05 -11.50
N LEU A 1049 16.39 8.29 -11.61
CA LEU A 1049 17.33 8.25 -10.47
C LEU A 1049 18.39 9.38 -10.47
N GLU A 1050 18.19 10.47 -11.20
CA GLU A 1050 19.08 11.65 -11.12
C GLU A 1050 18.85 12.63 -9.93
N PRO A 1051 17.65 12.80 -9.31
CA PRO A 1051 17.44 13.83 -8.28
C PRO A 1051 18.38 13.75 -7.07
N LEU A 1052 18.58 12.55 -6.51
CA LEU A 1052 19.05 12.38 -5.12
C LEU A 1052 20.46 12.88 -4.79
N GLY A 1053 21.29 13.31 -5.75
CA GLY A 1053 22.54 14.08 -5.57
C GLY A 1053 23.70 13.45 -4.76
N ARG A 1054 23.46 12.45 -3.92
CA ARG A 1054 24.37 11.89 -2.91
C ARG A 1054 25.37 10.90 -3.51
N LYS A 1055 26.35 11.42 -4.26
CA LYS A 1055 27.41 10.63 -4.91
C LYS A 1055 28.65 10.36 -4.04
N ASP A 1056 28.81 11.09 -2.94
CA ASP A 1056 30.04 11.13 -2.14
C ASP A 1056 29.83 10.83 -0.64
N SER A 1057 29.25 9.66 -0.32
CA SER A 1057 29.48 8.98 0.96
C SER A 1057 29.24 7.46 0.82
N TYR A 1058 29.83 6.67 1.73
CA TYR A 1058 29.78 5.19 1.75
C TYR A 1058 30.45 4.45 0.58
N MET A 1059 31.77 4.59 0.48
CA MET A 1059 32.66 3.45 0.19
C MET A 1059 32.99 2.68 1.48
#